data_AF-A0A416SRK8-F1
#
_entry.id   AF-A0A416SRK8-F1
#
_cell.length_a   1.000
_cell.length_b   1.000
_cell.length_c   1.000
_cell.angle_alpha   90.00
_cell.angle_beta   90.00
_cell.angle_gamma   90.00
#
_symmetry.space_group_name_H-M   'P 1'
#
loop_
_entity.id
_entity.type
_entity.pdbx_description
1 polymer ?
#
loop_
_entity_poly.entity_id
_entity_poly.type
_entity_poly.pdbx_seq_one_letter_code
_entity_poly.pdbx_strand_id
1 'polypeptide(L)'
;MKIKLLHTLKNYDRKNLIKDIIAGIIIMAVSIPISMGYAQIAGLPAVYGLYGSVFPILAFAIFSSSPQFIFGVDAAPAALIGSALLSLNIELGSDEAIAAVPVMTFFVAVWLLAFYFMKAGKLVNYISAPVMGGFITGICTTIILMQIPKIIGGTSGTGEFFELAEHIFETGKHINIPSVIMGVIALVILLVSKKLIPKFPMAVVLMFAGTIITLNMPIRDWGINTLSAVEPGLPKWSIPDFSIISIQQTITISLSVAVVIMAETLLAENSFAQKNNYRINDNQEILAFSVGNFMAAFTGCCPINGSVSRTAMGEQYQAKTQLTGIVAGLSMIVLLICGTGFIGYLPIPILTAIVISALLGATEFDLAARLWKLSRTEFLIFVGAFLGVLLLGTINGVLIGIILSFTEMIIRTSKPSRCFLGIQPGHRHFRDLKEGNQIHAIEGVIIYRFSSNLFFANIGVLQRDIEDSIKPDTKAVILDASGIGSIDITAADRLAMLYKSLKEKGIRFYMTEHIAKVNEQIRTLGLGYMIEEGRVRRTIHIALKDMGIARPYPLEGGIENEERSASRKRADNKVQEFVWAFGAESEEQIEKQIVLQIQQLKKTGDIEKLFHGSWSHMDAFDEDEWLEHLEEHLKEIVNISGKDEKSIATRFEEHRKEIHERIKNEHPEMAGRFKKRRHILDEHLRQRHPEVFNLIEHLRESDDSN
;
A
#
# COMPACT_ATOMS: atom_id res chain seq x y z
N MET A 1 1.54 30.98 7.17
CA MET A 1 1.51 29.89 6.17
C MET A 1 1.88 30.48 4.82
N LYS A 2 2.83 29.89 4.07
CA LYS A 2 3.18 30.38 2.72
C LYS A 2 2.30 29.66 1.69
N ILE A 3 1.24 30.33 1.22
CA ILE A 3 0.40 29.83 0.12
C ILE A 3 1.23 29.88 -1.17
N LYS A 4 1.23 28.80 -1.95
CA LYS A 4 1.93 28.75 -3.25
C LYS A 4 0.92 28.70 -4.39
N LEU A 5 0.65 29.84 -5.00
CA LEU A 5 -0.16 29.89 -6.22
C LEU A 5 0.59 29.30 -7.42
N LEU A 6 -0.16 28.71 -8.36
CA LEU A 6 0.32 28.09 -9.59
C LEU A 6 1.46 27.11 -9.34
N HIS A 7 1.35 26.30 -8.28
CA HIS A 7 2.42 25.44 -7.78
C HIS A 7 3.02 24.55 -8.88
N THR A 8 2.16 23.98 -9.70
CA THR A 8 2.51 23.02 -10.75
C THR A 8 3.02 23.68 -12.04
N LEU A 9 2.88 25.00 -12.18
CA LEU A 9 3.29 25.76 -13.37
C LEU A 9 4.59 26.55 -13.20
N LYS A 10 5.10 26.71 -11.97
CA LYS A 10 6.31 27.52 -11.71
C LYS A 10 7.57 27.02 -12.44
N ASN A 11 7.70 25.70 -12.62
CA ASN A 11 8.82 25.07 -13.32
C ASN A 11 8.30 24.14 -14.44
N TYR A 12 7.45 24.70 -15.30
CA TYR A 12 6.75 23.92 -16.32
C TYR A 12 7.71 23.33 -17.38
N ASP A 13 7.72 22.00 -17.53
CA ASP A 13 8.41 21.33 -18.63
C ASP A 13 7.58 21.42 -19.92
N ARG A 14 8.11 22.12 -20.93
CA ARG A 14 7.47 22.31 -22.24
C ARG A 14 7.09 21.00 -22.94
N LYS A 15 7.75 19.88 -22.62
CA LYS A 15 7.40 18.55 -23.16
C LYS A 15 5.99 18.09 -22.76
N ASN A 16 5.44 18.64 -21.68
CA ASN A 16 4.11 18.30 -21.20
C ASN A 16 2.99 19.13 -21.85
N LEU A 17 3.32 20.19 -22.60
CA LEU A 17 2.34 21.15 -23.13
C LEU A 17 1.24 20.48 -23.94
N ILE A 18 1.65 19.67 -24.92
CA ILE A 18 0.72 18.95 -25.80
C ILE A 18 -0.13 17.95 -25.01
N LYS A 19 0.46 17.30 -24.00
CA LYS A 19 -0.23 16.30 -23.18
C LYS A 19 -1.31 16.95 -22.33
N ASP A 20 -0.97 18.03 -21.63
CA ASP A 20 -1.91 18.76 -20.78
C ASP A 20 -3.04 19.40 -21.59
N ILE A 21 -2.76 19.91 -22.80
CA ILE A 21 -3.79 20.47 -23.69
C ILE A 21 -4.77 19.38 -24.15
N ILE A 22 -4.24 18.27 -24.68
CA ILE A 22 -5.08 17.16 -25.16
C ILE A 22 -5.91 16.59 -24.01
N ALA A 23 -5.28 16.33 -22.85
CA ALA A 23 -5.97 15.83 -21.66
C ALA A 23 -7.06 16.80 -21.19
N GLY A 24 -6.79 18.12 -21.19
CA GLY A 24 -7.76 19.14 -20.79
C GLY A 24 -9.00 19.17 -21.68
N ILE A 25 -8.83 19.07 -23.00
CA ILE A 25 -9.96 19.00 -23.96
C ILE A 25 -10.79 17.73 -23.73
N ILE A 26 -10.13 16.59 -23.49
CA ILE A 26 -10.83 15.33 -23.23
C ILE A 26 -11.59 15.41 -21.90
N ILE A 27 -10.97 15.95 -20.85
CA ILE A 27 -11.60 16.15 -19.53
C ILE A 27 -12.82 17.06 -19.66
N MET A 28 -12.73 18.15 -20.43
CA MET A 28 -13.88 19.00 -20.74
C MET A 28 -15.02 18.18 -21.36
N ALA A 29 -14.74 17.40 -22.42
CA ALA A 29 -15.75 16.60 -23.12
C ALA A 29 -16.44 15.59 -22.19
N VAL A 30 -15.65 14.87 -21.37
CA VAL A 30 -16.16 13.90 -20.39
C VAL A 30 -16.93 14.57 -19.25
N SER A 31 -16.62 15.83 -18.93
CA SER A 31 -17.28 16.56 -17.85
C SER A 31 -18.70 17.00 -18.21
N ILE A 32 -19.02 17.18 -19.49
CA ILE A 32 -20.35 17.60 -19.97
C ILE A 32 -21.46 16.70 -19.40
N PRO A 33 -21.52 15.40 -19.70
CA PRO A 33 -22.62 14.54 -19.25
C PRO A 33 -22.64 14.34 -17.73
N ILE A 34 -21.46 14.25 -17.11
CA ILE A 34 -21.31 13.98 -15.68
C ILE A 34 -21.85 15.16 -14.88
N SER A 35 -21.37 16.37 -15.18
CA SER A 35 -21.74 17.56 -14.42
C SER A 35 -23.22 17.91 -14.60
N MET A 36 -23.77 17.73 -15.81
CA MET A 36 -25.19 18.03 -16.09
C MET A 36 -26.14 17.15 -15.26
N GLY A 37 -25.88 15.85 -15.19
CA GLY A 37 -26.71 14.93 -14.39
C GLY A 37 -26.64 15.24 -12.90
N TYR A 38 -25.47 15.59 -12.37
CA TYR A 38 -25.32 15.93 -10.95
C TYR A 38 -25.93 17.27 -10.58
N ALA A 39 -25.94 18.26 -11.48
CA ALA A 39 -26.68 19.50 -11.25
C ALA A 39 -28.17 19.22 -11.05
N GLN A 40 -28.75 18.32 -11.84
CA GLN A 40 -30.15 17.92 -11.70
C GLN A 40 -30.43 17.21 -10.37
N ILE A 41 -29.51 16.35 -9.92
CA ILE A 41 -29.61 15.72 -8.60
C ILE A 41 -29.56 16.76 -7.47
N ALA A 42 -28.76 17.81 -7.63
CA ALA A 42 -28.69 18.94 -6.70
C ALA A 42 -29.90 19.88 -6.77
N GLY A 43 -30.92 19.59 -7.59
CA GLY A 43 -32.10 20.42 -7.75
C GLY A 43 -31.91 21.64 -8.67
N LEU A 44 -30.85 21.66 -9.47
CA LEU A 44 -30.56 22.72 -10.44
C LEU A 44 -30.82 22.27 -11.89
N PRO A 45 -31.12 23.20 -12.80
CA PRO A 45 -31.08 22.93 -14.23
C PRO A 45 -29.72 22.38 -14.68
N ALA A 46 -29.72 21.50 -15.68
CA ALA A 46 -28.52 20.79 -16.15
C ALA A 46 -27.34 21.73 -16.51
N VAL A 47 -27.63 22.93 -17.02
CA VAL A 47 -26.61 23.92 -17.40
C VAL A 47 -25.71 24.33 -16.23
N TYR A 48 -26.22 24.34 -14.99
CA TYR A 48 -25.42 24.69 -13.81
C TYR A 48 -24.28 23.69 -13.55
N GLY A 49 -24.40 22.48 -14.09
CA GLY A 49 -23.31 21.50 -14.13
C GLY A 49 -22.13 21.98 -14.96
N LEU A 50 -22.42 22.53 -16.14
CA LEU A 50 -21.41 23.07 -17.03
C LEU A 50 -20.77 24.33 -16.44
N TYR A 51 -21.58 25.20 -15.82
CA TYR A 51 -21.09 26.39 -15.12
C TYR A 51 -20.13 26.04 -13.98
N GLY A 52 -20.46 25.01 -13.19
CA GLY A 52 -19.58 24.49 -12.12
C GLY A 52 -18.28 23.88 -12.65
N SER A 53 -18.18 23.67 -13.96
CA SER A 53 -17.01 23.15 -14.66
C SER A 53 -16.17 24.25 -15.34
N VAL A 54 -16.44 25.52 -15.05
CA VAL A 54 -15.72 26.67 -15.61
C VAL A 54 -14.85 27.32 -14.53
N PHE A 55 -15.36 28.37 -13.88
CA PHE A 55 -14.61 29.19 -12.94
C PHE A 55 -14.11 28.44 -11.72
N PRO A 56 -14.86 27.49 -11.16
CA PRO A 56 -14.37 26.78 -10.00
C PRO A 56 -13.19 25.85 -10.28
N ILE A 57 -13.14 25.24 -11.47
CA ILE A 57 -11.99 24.44 -11.92
C ILE A 57 -10.76 25.33 -12.12
N LEU A 58 -10.95 26.52 -12.71
CA LEU A 58 -9.87 27.49 -12.89
C LEU A 58 -9.30 27.93 -11.52
N ALA A 59 -10.16 28.23 -10.56
CA ALA A 59 -9.74 28.58 -9.21
C ALA A 59 -8.99 27.43 -8.54
N PHE A 60 -9.52 26.21 -8.63
CA PHE A 60 -8.85 25.03 -8.10
C PHE A 60 -7.44 24.85 -8.72
N ALA A 61 -7.31 24.95 -10.04
CA ALA A 61 -6.04 24.80 -10.74
C ALA A 61 -4.97 25.83 -10.31
N ILE A 62 -5.39 27.03 -9.89
CA ILE A 62 -4.48 28.08 -9.40
C ILE A 62 -3.98 27.78 -7.98
N PHE A 63 -4.83 27.26 -7.11
CA PHE A 63 -4.52 27.07 -5.68
C PHE A 63 -4.03 25.66 -5.34
N SER A 64 -4.39 24.65 -6.13
CA SER A 64 -4.04 23.25 -5.87
C SER A 64 -2.53 23.02 -5.97
N SER A 65 -2.04 22.16 -5.08
CA SER A 65 -0.68 21.62 -5.10
C SER A 65 -0.57 20.31 -5.88
N SER A 66 -1.69 19.60 -6.09
CA SER A 66 -1.81 18.39 -6.87
C SER A 66 -1.61 18.65 -8.38
N PRO A 67 -0.79 17.87 -9.11
CA PRO A 67 -0.54 18.06 -10.53
C PRO A 67 -1.62 17.53 -11.47
N GLN A 68 -2.40 16.53 -11.08
CA GLN A 68 -3.23 15.77 -12.01
C GLN A 68 -4.71 15.69 -11.61
N PHE A 69 -5.02 16.05 -10.37
CA PHE A 69 -6.34 15.90 -9.81
C PHE A 69 -7.29 16.97 -10.35
N ILE A 70 -8.52 16.59 -10.71
CA ILE A 70 -9.49 17.46 -11.37
C ILE A 70 -10.70 17.69 -10.47
N PHE A 71 -11.04 18.96 -10.30
CA PHE A 71 -12.19 19.42 -9.52
C PHE A 71 -13.42 19.63 -10.41
N GLY A 72 -14.63 19.60 -9.85
CA GLY A 72 -15.86 19.94 -10.57
C GLY A 72 -17.12 19.40 -9.88
N VAL A 73 -18.27 19.49 -10.53
CA VAL A 73 -19.54 19.00 -9.97
C VAL A 73 -19.49 17.48 -9.84
N ASP A 74 -19.96 16.95 -8.71
CA ASP A 74 -19.82 15.53 -8.35
C ASP A 74 -21.04 14.98 -7.61
N ALA A 75 -21.17 13.65 -7.58
CA ALA A 75 -22.39 12.96 -7.17
C ALA A 75 -22.76 13.17 -5.70
N ALA A 76 -21.81 12.98 -4.78
CA ALA A 76 -22.10 12.94 -3.35
C ALA A 76 -22.56 14.31 -2.80
N PRO A 77 -21.85 15.43 -3.06
CA PRO A 77 -22.35 16.74 -2.65
C PRO A 77 -23.67 17.12 -3.31
N ALA A 78 -23.87 16.73 -4.59
CA ALA A 78 -25.12 16.98 -5.28
C ALA A 78 -26.31 16.26 -4.63
N ALA A 79 -26.14 14.97 -4.28
CA ALA A 79 -27.18 14.19 -3.61
C ALA A 79 -27.54 14.76 -2.23
N LEU A 80 -26.54 15.20 -1.45
CA LEU A 80 -26.77 15.81 -0.14
C LEU A 80 -27.51 17.14 -0.23
N ILE A 81 -27.19 17.96 -1.23
CA ILE A 81 -27.91 19.22 -1.48
C ILE A 81 -29.34 18.93 -1.94
N GLY A 82 -29.54 17.97 -2.85
CA GLY A 82 -30.89 17.55 -3.26
C GLY A 82 -31.73 17.07 -2.07
N SER A 83 -31.16 16.22 -1.21
CA SER A 83 -31.81 15.75 0.03
C SER A 83 -32.10 16.90 1.01
N ALA A 84 -31.20 17.87 1.12
CA ALA A 84 -31.39 19.06 1.94
C ALA A 84 -32.55 19.94 1.43
N LEU A 85 -32.65 20.16 0.12
CA LEU A 85 -33.78 20.90 -0.48
C LEU A 85 -35.10 20.21 -0.15
N LEU A 86 -35.19 18.89 -0.34
CA LEU A 86 -36.38 18.12 0.00
C LEU A 86 -36.74 18.21 1.48
N SER A 87 -35.73 18.21 2.37
CA SER A 87 -35.92 18.37 3.82
C SER A 87 -36.42 19.77 4.21
N LEU A 88 -36.18 20.77 3.36
CA LEU A 88 -36.69 22.14 3.49
C LEU A 88 -38.03 22.35 2.75
N ASN A 89 -38.63 21.29 2.19
CA ASN A 89 -39.82 21.32 1.35
C ASN A 89 -39.66 22.18 0.08
N ILE A 90 -38.44 22.28 -0.46
CA ILE A 90 -38.16 22.97 -1.71
C ILE A 90 -38.17 21.94 -2.85
N GLU A 91 -39.02 22.17 -3.85
CA GLU A 91 -39.12 21.29 -5.03
C GLU A 91 -37.86 21.41 -5.90
N LEU A 92 -37.31 20.27 -6.34
CA LEU A 92 -36.12 20.22 -7.19
C LEU A 92 -36.41 20.86 -8.55
N GLY A 93 -35.53 21.74 -9.02
CA GLY A 93 -35.69 22.45 -10.30
C GLY A 93 -36.60 23.68 -10.24
N SER A 94 -37.17 24.00 -9.08
CA SER A 94 -37.91 25.25 -8.85
C SER A 94 -36.99 26.48 -8.84
N ASP A 95 -37.57 27.67 -9.04
CA ASP A 95 -36.84 28.94 -8.90
C ASP A 95 -36.29 29.12 -7.47
N GLU A 96 -37.00 28.59 -6.47
CA GLU A 96 -36.55 28.55 -5.07
C GLU A 96 -35.30 27.68 -4.91
N ALA A 97 -35.23 26.51 -5.55
CA ALA A 97 -34.03 25.66 -5.54
C ALA A 97 -32.84 26.36 -6.22
N ILE A 98 -33.07 27.02 -7.36
CA ILE A 98 -32.04 27.79 -8.08
C ILE A 98 -31.42 28.87 -7.19
N ALA A 99 -32.22 29.47 -6.30
CA ALA A 99 -31.77 30.53 -5.42
C ALA A 99 -31.20 30.02 -4.07
N ALA A 100 -31.69 28.89 -3.55
CA ALA A 100 -31.24 28.30 -2.28
C ALA A 100 -29.90 27.55 -2.38
N VAL A 101 -29.67 26.81 -3.47
CA VAL A 101 -28.44 25.99 -3.63
C VAL A 101 -27.15 26.81 -3.57
N PRO A 102 -27.04 28.00 -4.21
CA PRO A 102 -25.86 28.85 -4.09
C PRO A 102 -25.58 29.31 -2.65
N VAL A 103 -26.62 29.52 -1.84
CA VAL A 103 -26.49 29.89 -0.42
C VAL A 103 -25.90 28.73 0.38
N MET A 104 -26.41 27.51 0.18
CA MET A 104 -25.83 26.32 0.80
C MET A 104 -24.37 26.13 0.38
N THR A 105 -24.07 26.31 -0.90
CA THR A 105 -22.72 26.21 -1.47
C THR A 105 -21.76 27.25 -0.88
N PHE A 106 -22.24 28.46 -0.62
CA PHE A 106 -21.48 29.49 0.05
C PHE A 106 -21.07 29.04 1.47
N PHE A 107 -22.00 28.52 2.28
CA PHE A 107 -21.68 28.04 3.62
C PHE A 107 -20.79 26.80 3.62
N VAL A 108 -20.90 25.93 2.60
CA VAL A 108 -19.94 24.84 2.38
C VAL A 108 -18.53 25.41 2.19
N ALA A 109 -18.36 26.44 1.36
CA ALA A 109 -17.08 27.10 1.15
C ALA A 109 -16.53 27.75 2.43
N VAL A 110 -17.39 28.33 3.27
CA VAL A 110 -17.04 28.88 4.58
C VAL A 110 -16.55 27.79 5.54
N TRP A 111 -17.21 26.64 5.60
CA TRP A 111 -16.77 25.51 6.42
C TRP A 111 -15.43 24.95 5.96
N LEU A 112 -15.23 24.79 4.65
CA LEU A 112 -13.94 24.38 4.09
C LEU A 112 -12.84 25.41 4.44
N LEU A 113 -13.15 26.71 4.43
CA LEU A 113 -12.23 27.76 4.86
C LEU A 113 -11.91 27.65 6.37
N ALA A 114 -12.89 27.33 7.20
CA ALA A 114 -12.68 27.08 8.62
C ALA A 114 -11.77 25.86 8.85
N PHE A 115 -11.99 24.75 8.14
CA PHE A 115 -11.14 23.55 8.18
C PHE A 115 -9.70 23.83 7.77
N TYR A 116 -9.50 24.72 6.78
CA TYR A 116 -8.16 25.20 6.40
C TYR A 116 -7.45 25.89 7.59
N PHE A 117 -8.13 26.80 8.29
CA PHE A 117 -7.56 27.50 9.45
C PHE A 117 -7.30 26.55 10.63
N MET A 118 -8.17 25.55 10.82
CA MET A 118 -8.01 24.50 11.83
C MET A 118 -6.89 23.49 11.52
N LYS A 119 -6.28 23.57 10.34
CA LYS A 119 -5.28 22.61 9.86
C LYS A 119 -5.81 21.17 9.73
N ALA A 120 -7.08 21.03 9.32
CA ALA A 120 -7.76 19.75 9.22
C ALA A 120 -7.11 18.77 8.22
N GLY A 121 -6.31 19.26 7.27
CA GLY A 121 -5.57 18.41 6.32
C GLY A 121 -4.64 17.40 7.00
N LYS A 122 -4.23 17.65 8.24
CA LYS A 122 -3.44 16.69 9.03
C LYS A 122 -4.15 15.35 9.27
N LEU A 123 -5.48 15.31 9.21
CA LEU A 123 -6.26 14.10 9.46
C LEU A 123 -5.93 12.97 8.47
N VAL A 124 -5.49 13.31 7.25
CA VAL A 124 -5.15 12.31 6.23
C VAL A 124 -3.92 11.47 6.60
N ASN A 125 -3.02 12.01 7.44
CA ASN A 125 -1.83 11.27 7.90
C ASN A 125 -2.17 10.02 8.74
N TYR A 126 -3.40 9.91 9.23
CA TYR A 126 -3.86 8.77 10.02
C TYR A 126 -4.54 7.69 9.18
N ILE A 127 -4.52 7.83 7.85
CA ILE A 127 -5.24 6.95 6.93
C ILE A 127 -4.23 6.06 6.22
N SER A 128 -4.35 4.75 6.42
CA SER A 128 -3.43 3.76 5.87
C SER A 128 -3.72 3.49 4.39
N ALA A 129 -2.73 2.98 3.65
CA ALA A 129 -2.87 2.63 2.23
C ALA A 129 -4.01 1.61 1.96
N PRO A 130 -4.22 0.57 2.79
CA PRO A 130 -5.37 -0.32 2.64
C PRO A 130 -6.72 0.40 2.74
N VAL A 131 -6.84 1.38 3.65
CA VAL A 131 -8.07 2.19 3.79
C VAL A 131 -8.31 3.04 2.57
N MET A 132 -7.28 3.74 2.07
CA MET A 132 -7.39 4.56 0.85
C MET A 132 -7.79 3.72 -0.38
N GLY A 133 -7.18 2.54 -0.54
CA GLY A 133 -7.51 1.62 -1.63
C GLY A 133 -8.94 1.10 -1.55
N GLY A 134 -9.37 0.68 -0.34
CA GLY A 134 -10.73 0.20 -0.11
C GLY A 134 -11.77 1.30 -0.35
N PHE A 135 -11.48 2.50 0.15
CA PHE A 135 -12.30 3.69 -0.03
C PHE A 135 -12.50 4.05 -1.51
N ILE A 136 -11.42 4.18 -2.28
CA ILE A 136 -11.51 4.52 -3.71
C ILE A 136 -12.23 3.44 -4.50
N THR A 137 -11.94 2.18 -4.22
CA THR A 137 -12.63 1.06 -4.87
C THR A 137 -14.12 1.08 -4.55
N GLY A 138 -14.49 1.44 -3.31
CA GLY A 138 -15.87 1.63 -2.87
C GLY A 138 -16.57 2.72 -3.67
N ILE A 139 -16.03 3.93 -3.71
CA ILE A 139 -16.59 5.06 -4.48
C ILE A 139 -16.74 4.71 -5.96
N CYS A 140 -15.70 4.16 -6.57
CA CYS A 140 -15.74 3.76 -7.98
C CYS A 140 -16.88 2.76 -8.23
N THR A 141 -17.05 1.81 -7.33
CA THR A 141 -18.11 0.78 -7.43
C THR A 141 -19.49 1.40 -7.26
N THR A 142 -19.69 2.24 -6.24
CA THR A 142 -20.97 2.96 -6.03
C THR A 142 -21.34 3.80 -7.26
N ILE A 143 -20.41 4.57 -7.83
CA ILE A 143 -20.70 5.40 -9.01
C ILE A 143 -20.99 4.53 -10.25
N ILE A 144 -20.31 3.39 -10.42
CA ILE A 144 -20.63 2.42 -11.48
C ILE A 144 -22.06 1.89 -11.30
N LEU A 145 -22.46 1.54 -10.07
CA LEU A 145 -23.84 1.09 -9.79
C LEU A 145 -24.87 2.19 -10.10
N MET A 146 -24.58 3.46 -9.77
CA MET A 146 -25.43 4.60 -10.14
C MET A 146 -25.59 4.78 -11.66
N GLN A 147 -24.61 4.32 -12.44
CA GLN A 147 -24.60 4.43 -13.90
C GLN A 147 -25.39 3.30 -14.59
N ILE A 148 -25.49 2.10 -14.00
CA ILE A 148 -26.14 0.93 -14.63
C ILE A 148 -27.57 1.23 -15.13
N PRO A 149 -28.47 1.86 -14.34
CA PRO A 149 -29.83 2.17 -14.78
C PRO A 149 -29.90 2.99 -16.08
N LYS A 150 -28.94 3.89 -16.32
CA LYS A 150 -28.89 4.72 -17.54
C LYS A 150 -28.61 3.94 -18.80
N ILE A 151 -27.85 2.84 -18.72
CA ILE A 151 -27.62 1.93 -19.85
C ILE A 151 -28.90 1.15 -20.15
N ILE A 152 -29.65 0.76 -19.10
CA ILE A 152 -30.92 0.03 -19.20
C ILE A 152 -32.03 0.91 -19.80
N GLY A 153 -31.88 2.23 -19.80
CA GLY A 153 -32.82 3.20 -20.36
C GLY A 153 -33.56 4.05 -19.31
N GLY A 154 -33.23 3.87 -18.02
CA GLY A 154 -33.77 4.64 -16.92
C GLY A 154 -32.95 5.90 -16.58
N THR A 155 -33.27 6.50 -15.43
CA THR A 155 -32.56 7.65 -14.85
C THR A 155 -31.46 7.20 -13.88
N SER A 156 -30.54 8.11 -13.50
CA SER A 156 -29.50 7.82 -12.51
C SER A 156 -30.09 7.24 -11.23
N GLY A 157 -29.48 6.16 -10.70
CA GLY A 157 -29.76 5.73 -9.33
C GLY A 157 -29.21 6.72 -8.31
N THR A 158 -29.86 6.80 -7.15
CA THR A 158 -29.43 7.58 -5.99
C THR A 158 -29.36 6.68 -4.76
N GLY A 159 -28.56 7.06 -3.77
CA GLY A 159 -28.48 6.35 -2.50
C GLY A 159 -27.33 5.36 -2.38
N GLU A 160 -27.39 4.59 -1.29
CA GLU A 160 -26.42 3.54 -0.96
C GLU A 160 -26.77 2.20 -1.65
N PHE A 161 -25.95 1.17 -1.47
CA PHE A 161 -26.07 -0.09 -2.21
C PHE A 161 -27.48 -0.70 -2.25
N PHE A 162 -28.21 -0.74 -1.14
CA PHE A 162 -29.55 -1.34 -1.11
C PHE A 162 -30.57 -0.56 -1.93
N GLU A 163 -30.56 0.78 -1.80
CA GLU A 163 -31.42 1.68 -2.59
C GLU A 163 -31.05 1.62 -4.08
N LEU A 164 -29.75 1.57 -4.39
CA LEU A 164 -29.27 1.39 -5.77
C LEU A 164 -29.69 0.03 -6.35
N ALA A 165 -29.59 -1.04 -5.57
CA ALA A 165 -29.98 -2.38 -6.01
C ALA A 165 -31.48 -2.46 -6.28
N GLU A 166 -32.32 -1.86 -5.43
CA GLU A 166 -33.76 -1.75 -5.63
C GLU A 166 -34.08 -0.93 -6.89
N HIS A 167 -33.45 0.23 -7.07
CA HIS A 167 -33.66 1.08 -8.26
C HIS A 167 -33.20 0.39 -9.56
N ILE A 168 -32.08 -0.34 -9.52
CA ILE A 168 -31.61 -1.15 -10.66
C ILE A 168 -32.62 -2.26 -10.98
N PHE A 169 -33.16 -2.93 -9.96
CA PHE A 169 -34.15 -3.99 -10.14
C PHE A 169 -35.46 -3.45 -10.75
N GLU A 170 -35.97 -2.34 -10.23
CA GLU A 170 -37.18 -1.68 -10.76
C GLU A 170 -36.97 -1.19 -12.20
N THR A 171 -35.84 -0.54 -12.49
CA THR A 171 -35.49 -0.10 -13.85
C THR A 171 -35.34 -1.31 -14.79
N GLY A 172 -34.82 -2.42 -14.30
CA GLY A 172 -34.65 -3.67 -15.05
C GLY A 172 -35.96 -4.28 -15.54
N LYS A 173 -37.09 -3.97 -14.91
CA LYS A 173 -38.43 -4.41 -15.39
C LYS A 173 -38.83 -3.72 -16.70
N HIS A 174 -38.27 -2.54 -17.00
CA HIS A 174 -38.58 -1.73 -18.17
C HIS A 174 -37.33 -1.46 -19.02
N ILE A 175 -36.74 -2.53 -19.54
CA ILE A 175 -35.48 -2.45 -20.29
C ILE A 175 -35.64 -1.90 -21.71
N ASN A 176 -34.85 -0.88 -22.04
CA ASN A 176 -34.66 -0.41 -23.41
C ASN A 176 -33.48 -1.16 -24.05
N ILE A 177 -33.78 -2.19 -24.83
CA ILE A 177 -32.76 -3.03 -25.49
C ILE A 177 -31.84 -2.22 -26.43
N PRO A 178 -32.33 -1.28 -27.28
CA PRO A 178 -31.45 -0.44 -28.10
C PRO A 178 -30.41 0.35 -27.29
N SER A 179 -30.82 0.93 -26.15
CA SER A 179 -29.95 1.65 -25.22
C SER A 179 -28.86 0.74 -24.65
N VAL A 180 -29.23 -0.48 -24.22
CA VAL A 180 -28.29 -1.46 -23.68
C VAL A 180 -27.26 -1.88 -24.72
N ILE A 181 -27.70 -2.20 -25.94
CA ILE A 181 -26.81 -2.58 -27.04
C ILE A 181 -25.82 -1.44 -27.33
N MET A 182 -26.31 -0.21 -27.44
CA MET A 182 -25.45 0.96 -27.69
C MET A 182 -24.42 1.18 -26.56
N GLY A 183 -24.85 1.11 -25.30
CA GLY A 183 -23.98 1.26 -24.14
C GLY A 183 -22.92 0.16 -24.03
N VAL A 184 -23.31 -1.10 -24.21
CA VAL A 184 -22.40 -2.25 -24.15
C VAL A 184 -21.39 -2.21 -25.30
N ILE A 185 -21.81 -1.91 -26.54
CA ILE A 185 -20.89 -1.76 -27.67
C ILE A 185 -19.89 -0.64 -27.40
N ALA A 186 -20.36 0.53 -26.93
CA ALA A 186 -19.48 1.64 -26.58
C ALA A 186 -18.47 1.24 -25.48
N LEU A 187 -18.92 0.52 -24.44
CA LEU A 187 -18.07 0.05 -23.36
C LEU A 187 -17.01 -0.95 -23.86
N VAL A 188 -17.39 -1.92 -24.68
CA VAL A 188 -16.46 -2.90 -25.28
C VAL A 188 -15.42 -2.18 -26.13
N ILE A 189 -15.83 -1.24 -26.99
CA ILE A 189 -14.91 -0.45 -27.81
C ILE A 189 -13.92 0.30 -26.92
N LEU A 190 -14.37 0.93 -25.84
CA LEU A 190 -13.49 1.65 -24.90
C LEU A 190 -12.50 0.74 -24.21
N LEU A 191 -12.94 -0.40 -23.68
CA LEU A 191 -12.09 -1.35 -22.97
C LEU A 191 -11.05 -1.99 -23.90
N VAL A 192 -11.45 -2.38 -25.10
CA VAL A 192 -10.52 -2.92 -26.12
C VAL A 192 -9.51 -1.86 -26.55
N SER A 193 -9.98 -0.65 -26.82
CA SER A 193 -9.11 0.45 -27.24
C SER A 193 -8.13 0.87 -26.14
N LYS A 194 -8.52 0.78 -24.88
CA LYS A 194 -7.62 1.02 -23.73
C LYS A 194 -6.43 0.05 -23.73
N LYS A 195 -6.62 -1.17 -24.23
CA LYS A 195 -5.55 -2.18 -24.34
C LYS A 195 -4.71 -2.01 -25.61
N LEU A 196 -5.34 -1.69 -26.75
CA LEU A 196 -4.68 -1.62 -28.06
C LEU A 196 -4.03 -0.25 -28.36
N ILE A 197 -4.75 0.84 -28.06
CA ILE A 197 -4.38 2.22 -28.39
C ILE A 197 -4.67 3.18 -27.21
N PRO A 198 -4.07 2.95 -26.01
CA PRO A 198 -4.41 3.67 -24.78
C PRO A 198 -4.32 5.20 -24.84
N LYS A 199 -3.49 5.74 -25.74
CA LYS A 199 -3.26 7.18 -25.90
C LYS A 199 -4.26 7.87 -26.83
N PHE A 200 -5.04 7.10 -27.59
CA PHE A 200 -5.99 7.66 -28.56
C PHE A 200 -7.31 8.00 -27.86
N PRO A 201 -7.90 9.20 -28.06
CA PRO A 201 -9.04 9.69 -27.31
C PRO A 201 -10.38 9.08 -27.76
N MET A 202 -10.53 7.75 -27.60
CA MET A 202 -11.71 7.02 -28.04
C MET A 202 -13.02 7.52 -27.42
N ALA A 203 -12.98 8.07 -26.20
CA ALA A 203 -14.14 8.67 -25.58
C ALA A 203 -14.70 9.83 -26.42
N VAL A 204 -13.83 10.72 -26.91
CA VAL A 204 -14.23 11.86 -27.75
C VAL A 204 -14.74 11.39 -29.11
N VAL A 205 -14.09 10.37 -29.69
CA VAL A 205 -14.53 9.77 -30.95
C VAL A 205 -15.92 9.15 -30.81
N LEU A 206 -16.18 8.41 -29.73
CA LEU A 206 -17.50 7.82 -29.49
C LEU A 206 -18.57 8.87 -29.22
N MET A 207 -18.26 9.98 -28.55
CA MET A 207 -19.19 11.10 -28.41
C MET A 207 -19.58 11.67 -29.77
N PHE A 208 -18.59 11.92 -30.64
CA PHE A 208 -18.83 12.42 -31.99
C PHE A 208 -19.62 11.42 -32.85
N ALA A 209 -19.26 10.13 -32.80
CA ALA A 209 -20.01 9.08 -33.49
C ALA A 209 -21.45 8.98 -32.98
N GLY A 210 -21.66 9.09 -31.67
CA GLY A 210 -22.98 9.11 -31.04
C GLY A 210 -23.85 10.25 -31.57
N THR A 211 -23.28 11.44 -31.74
CA THR A 211 -24.00 12.57 -32.34
C THR A 211 -24.32 12.33 -33.81
N ILE A 212 -23.38 11.81 -34.61
CA ILE A 212 -23.65 11.45 -36.01
C ILE A 212 -24.79 10.43 -36.08
N ILE A 213 -24.77 9.40 -35.24
CA ILE A 213 -25.85 8.40 -35.18
C ILE A 213 -27.18 9.07 -34.82
N THR A 214 -27.18 9.98 -33.85
CA THR A 214 -28.39 10.71 -33.43
C THR A 214 -28.97 11.60 -34.54
N LEU A 215 -28.11 12.16 -35.39
CA LEU A 215 -28.54 13.01 -36.52
C LEU A 215 -29.08 12.21 -37.70
N ASN A 216 -28.57 11.00 -37.94
CA ASN A 216 -28.89 10.19 -39.12
C ASN A 216 -29.89 9.07 -38.83
N MET A 217 -30.11 8.71 -37.56
CA MET A 217 -31.00 7.64 -37.13
C MET A 217 -32.02 8.14 -36.11
N PRO A 218 -33.27 7.61 -36.11
CA PRO A 218 -34.32 8.00 -35.18
C PRO A 218 -34.12 7.35 -33.79
N ILE A 219 -32.96 7.56 -33.16
CA ILE A 219 -32.62 6.88 -31.89
C ILE A 219 -33.56 7.27 -30.74
N ARG A 220 -34.12 8.49 -30.77
CA ARG A 220 -35.08 8.95 -29.77
C ARG A 220 -36.39 8.18 -29.89
N ASP A 221 -36.79 7.82 -31.11
CA ASP A 221 -37.97 7.00 -31.36
C ASP A 221 -37.74 5.54 -30.92
N TRP A 222 -36.47 5.09 -30.86
CA TRP A 222 -36.09 3.82 -30.24
C TRP A 222 -36.07 3.87 -28.70
N GLY A 223 -36.44 5.00 -28.09
CA GLY A 223 -36.45 5.21 -26.65
C GLY A 223 -35.06 5.42 -26.03
N ILE A 224 -34.04 5.74 -26.84
CA ILE A 224 -32.71 6.06 -26.34
C ILE A 224 -32.69 7.51 -25.86
N ASN A 225 -32.42 7.70 -24.57
CA ASN A 225 -32.32 9.03 -23.97
C ASN A 225 -31.07 9.77 -24.45
N THR A 226 -31.24 11.05 -24.80
CA THR A 226 -30.15 12.00 -25.09
C THR A 226 -30.08 13.07 -24.01
N LEU A 227 -28.94 13.76 -23.88
CA LEU A 227 -28.84 14.90 -22.97
C LEU A 227 -29.86 16.01 -23.34
N SER A 228 -30.25 16.81 -22.34
CA SER A 228 -31.07 17.99 -22.53
C SER A 228 -30.33 19.05 -23.34
N ALA A 229 -31.04 19.75 -24.22
CA ALA A 229 -30.48 20.91 -24.93
C ALA A 229 -30.13 22.03 -23.94
N VAL A 230 -29.07 22.78 -24.25
CA VAL A 230 -28.56 23.86 -23.40
C VAL A 230 -28.48 25.13 -24.23
N GLU A 231 -28.98 26.24 -23.70
CA GLU A 231 -28.88 27.54 -24.35
C GLU A 231 -27.44 28.08 -24.30
N PRO A 232 -26.96 28.76 -25.35
CA PRO A 232 -25.67 29.43 -25.31
C PRO A 232 -25.64 30.53 -24.24
N GLY A 233 -24.58 30.58 -23.44
CA GLY A 233 -24.45 31.58 -22.39
C GLY A 233 -23.38 31.24 -21.36
N LEU A 234 -22.76 32.29 -20.82
CA LEU A 234 -21.84 32.16 -19.68
C LEU A 234 -22.61 32.31 -18.36
N PRO A 235 -22.11 31.70 -17.26
CA PRO A 235 -22.75 31.88 -15.96
C PRO A 235 -22.73 33.35 -15.56
N LYS A 236 -23.88 33.84 -15.09
CA LYS A 236 -24.00 35.17 -14.52
C LYS A 236 -23.44 35.16 -13.11
N TRP A 237 -22.70 36.21 -12.78
CA TRP A 237 -22.22 36.42 -11.42
C TRP A 237 -23.38 36.94 -10.56
N SER A 238 -23.64 36.27 -9.45
CA SER A 238 -24.65 36.66 -8.47
C SER A 238 -24.09 36.52 -7.06
N ILE A 239 -24.56 37.37 -6.16
CA ILE A 239 -24.34 37.20 -4.73
C ILE A 239 -25.51 36.34 -4.22
N PRO A 240 -25.26 35.22 -3.54
CA PRO A 240 -26.32 34.38 -2.99
C PRO A 240 -27.25 35.18 -2.07
N ASP A 241 -28.56 35.04 -2.25
CA ASP A 241 -29.55 35.72 -1.41
C ASP A 241 -29.78 34.94 -0.12
N PHE A 242 -29.15 35.41 0.95
CA PHE A 242 -29.20 34.80 2.28
C PHE A 242 -30.57 34.86 2.96
N SER A 243 -31.55 35.57 2.39
CA SER A 243 -32.90 35.69 2.96
C SER A 243 -33.82 34.51 2.62
N ILE A 244 -33.47 33.72 1.60
CA ILE A 244 -34.33 32.67 1.02
C ILE A 244 -34.44 31.44 1.92
N ILE A 245 -33.37 31.12 2.66
CA ILE A 245 -33.32 29.95 3.54
C ILE A 245 -32.79 30.33 4.92
N SER A 246 -33.25 29.61 5.95
CA SER A 246 -32.78 29.83 7.33
C SER A 246 -31.27 29.60 7.44
N ILE A 247 -30.54 30.63 7.85
CA ILE A 247 -29.08 30.59 8.01
C ILE A 247 -28.67 29.48 8.99
N GLN A 248 -29.40 29.30 10.11
CA GLN A 248 -29.05 28.32 11.13
C GLN A 248 -29.15 26.87 10.61
N GLN A 249 -30.21 26.57 9.85
CA GLN A 249 -30.39 25.26 9.23
C GLN A 249 -29.33 25.04 8.14
N THR A 250 -29.08 26.07 7.32
CA THR A 250 -28.08 26.03 6.25
C THR A 250 -26.68 25.76 6.77
N ILE A 251 -26.28 26.40 7.88
CA ILE A 251 -24.98 26.18 8.52
C ILE A 251 -24.81 24.70 8.93
N THR A 252 -25.87 24.09 9.48
CA THR A 252 -25.81 22.69 9.92
C THR A 252 -25.73 21.72 8.75
N ILE A 253 -26.56 21.92 7.72
CA ILE A 253 -26.59 21.07 6.53
C ILE A 253 -25.28 21.18 5.74
N SER A 254 -24.80 22.40 5.53
CA SER A 254 -23.57 22.66 4.78
C SER A 254 -22.32 22.11 5.48
N LEU A 255 -22.33 21.95 6.81
CA LEU A 255 -21.24 21.30 7.53
C LEU A 255 -21.06 19.86 7.07
N SER A 256 -22.15 19.09 6.97
CA SER A 256 -22.11 17.70 6.50
C SER A 256 -21.55 17.61 5.08
N VAL A 257 -22.00 18.49 4.17
CA VAL A 257 -21.51 18.54 2.80
C VAL A 257 -20.02 18.94 2.74
N ALA A 258 -19.59 19.89 3.56
CA ALA A 258 -18.18 20.29 3.63
C ALA A 258 -17.28 19.17 4.17
N VAL A 259 -17.74 18.41 5.16
CA VAL A 259 -17.02 17.23 5.68
C VAL A 259 -16.88 16.18 4.58
N VAL A 260 -17.93 15.93 3.80
CA VAL A 260 -17.88 15.01 2.66
C VAL A 260 -16.88 15.47 1.61
N ILE A 261 -16.97 16.73 1.16
CA ILE A 261 -16.04 17.28 0.16
C ILE A 261 -14.59 17.19 0.64
N MET A 262 -14.33 17.58 1.90
CA MET A 262 -13.00 17.50 2.49
C MET A 262 -12.50 16.06 2.54
N ALA A 263 -13.30 15.13 3.07
CA ALA A 263 -12.90 13.74 3.24
C ALA A 263 -12.68 13.07 1.89
N GLU A 264 -13.66 13.12 0.99
CA GLU A 264 -13.59 12.44 -0.30
C GLU A 264 -12.49 13.00 -1.19
N THR A 265 -12.40 14.32 -1.29
CA THR A 265 -11.41 14.94 -2.16
C THR A 265 -9.99 14.68 -1.65
N LEU A 266 -9.71 14.93 -0.36
CA LEU A 266 -8.35 14.72 0.16
C LEU A 266 -7.90 13.28 0.09
N LEU A 267 -8.81 12.34 0.36
CA LEU A 267 -8.51 10.92 0.29
C LEU A 267 -8.22 10.48 -1.14
N ALA A 268 -9.03 10.94 -2.09
CA ALA A 268 -8.80 10.65 -3.49
C ALA A 268 -7.50 11.26 -3.99
N GLU A 269 -7.22 12.51 -3.67
CA GLU A 269 -5.97 13.18 -4.01
C GLU A 269 -4.75 12.45 -3.46
N ASN A 270 -4.79 12.03 -2.19
CA ASN A 270 -3.69 11.29 -1.56
C ASN A 270 -3.51 9.91 -2.17
N SER A 271 -4.60 9.20 -2.48
CA SER A 271 -4.54 7.92 -3.17
C SER A 271 -3.82 8.05 -4.52
N PHE A 272 -4.22 9.04 -5.33
CA PHE A 272 -3.57 9.35 -6.60
C PHE A 272 -2.11 9.83 -6.42
N ALA A 273 -1.82 10.58 -5.36
CA ALA A 273 -0.46 11.03 -5.03
C ALA A 273 0.47 9.87 -4.68
N GLN A 274 -0.02 8.93 -3.89
CA GLN A 274 0.71 7.72 -3.54
C GLN A 274 0.93 6.82 -4.76
N LYS A 275 -0.12 6.58 -5.55
CA LYS A 275 -0.05 5.79 -6.78
C LYS A 275 0.99 6.35 -7.77
N ASN A 276 1.04 7.67 -7.93
CA ASN A 276 1.91 8.34 -8.90
C ASN A 276 3.16 8.98 -8.30
N ASN A 277 3.50 8.63 -7.05
CA ASN A 277 4.73 9.03 -6.39
C ASN A 277 4.99 10.55 -6.36
N TYR A 278 3.96 11.34 -6.02
CA TYR A 278 4.12 12.75 -5.71
C TYR A 278 3.59 13.09 -4.32
N ARG A 279 3.87 14.30 -3.84
CA ARG A 279 3.37 14.80 -2.55
C ARG A 279 2.46 15.98 -2.78
N ILE A 280 1.43 16.08 -1.96
CA ILE A 280 0.52 17.22 -1.91
C ILE A 280 0.61 17.90 -0.56
N ASN A 281 0.14 19.14 -0.49
CA ASN A 281 -0.03 19.87 0.75
C ASN A 281 -1.53 19.85 1.11
N ASP A 282 -1.95 18.87 1.90
CA ASP A 282 -3.36 18.62 2.22
C ASP A 282 -4.09 19.87 2.71
N ASN A 283 -3.43 20.68 3.53
CA ASN A 283 -4.07 21.89 4.03
C ASN A 283 -4.25 22.93 2.92
N GLN A 284 -3.31 23.03 1.98
CA GLN A 284 -3.49 23.93 0.83
C GLN A 284 -4.58 23.43 -0.12
N GLU A 285 -4.79 22.12 -0.24
CA GLU A 285 -5.90 21.57 -1.02
C GLU A 285 -7.26 21.95 -0.42
N ILE A 286 -7.42 21.90 0.91
CA ILE A 286 -8.65 22.39 1.56
C ILE A 286 -8.93 23.87 1.19
N LEU A 287 -7.89 24.71 1.13
CA LEU A 287 -8.04 26.09 0.65
C LEU A 287 -8.49 26.13 -0.81
N ALA A 288 -7.92 25.30 -1.68
CA ALA A 288 -8.32 25.21 -3.08
C ALA A 288 -9.80 24.78 -3.22
N PHE A 289 -10.27 23.85 -2.40
CA PHE A 289 -11.69 23.44 -2.40
C PHE A 289 -12.61 24.57 -1.94
N SER A 290 -12.21 25.31 -0.90
CA SER A 290 -12.95 26.45 -0.40
C SER A 290 -13.08 27.54 -1.46
N VAL A 291 -11.96 27.95 -2.07
CA VAL A 291 -11.98 28.98 -3.13
C VAL A 291 -12.79 28.50 -4.33
N GLY A 292 -12.65 27.24 -4.75
CA GLY A 292 -13.48 26.66 -5.81
C GLY A 292 -14.98 26.73 -5.49
N ASN A 293 -15.37 26.35 -4.27
CA ASN A 293 -16.78 26.40 -3.86
C ASN A 293 -17.32 27.83 -3.69
N PHE A 294 -16.50 28.81 -3.30
CA PHE A 294 -16.90 30.23 -3.36
C PHE A 294 -17.20 30.65 -4.79
N MET A 295 -16.35 30.27 -5.75
CA MET A 295 -16.60 30.57 -7.16
C MET A 295 -17.87 29.89 -7.65
N ALA A 296 -18.14 28.65 -7.23
CA ALA A 296 -19.37 27.93 -7.56
C ALA A 296 -20.61 28.67 -7.01
N ALA A 297 -20.57 29.11 -5.75
CA ALA A 297 -21.65 29.88 -5.14
C ALA A 297 -21.92 31.19 -5.89
N PHE A 298 -20.89 31.93 -6.28
CA PHE A 298 -21.06 33.20 -7.01
C PHE A 298 -21.49 33.04 -8.47
N THR A 299 -21.40 31.83 -9.02
CA THR A 299 -21.90 31.51 -10.37
C THR A 299 -23.24 30.76 -10.34
N GLY A 300 -23.87 30.64 -9.17
CA GLY A 300 -25.17 29.98 -9.00
C GLY A 300 -25.12 28.45 -9.00
N CYS A 301 -23.94 27.84 -8.88
CA CYS A 301 -23.75 26.40 -8.95
C CYS A 301 -23.93 25.72 -7.60
N CYS A 302 -24.19 24.41 -7.65
CA CYS A 302 -24.09 23.53 -6.49
C CYS A 302 -22.64 23.32 -6.05
N PRO A 303 -22.40 22.77 -4.84
CA PRO A 303 -21.07 22.48 -4.36
C PRO A 303 -20.34 21.52 -5.28
N ILE A 304 -19.04 21.75 -5.36
CA ILE A 304 -18.13 20.99 -6.21
C ILE A 304 -17.11 20.23 -5.38
N ASN A 305 -16.62 19.14 -5.97
CA ASN A 305 -15.77 18.15 -5.34
C ASN A 305 -14.60 17.78 -6.24
N GLY A 306 -13.64 17.06 -5.67
CA GLY A 306 -12.71 16.28 -6.42
C GLY A 306 -13.37 15.15 -7.20
N SER A 307 -12.99 14.97 -8.47
CA SER A 307 -13.56 13.91 -9.29
C SER A 307 -12.56 12.81 -9.58
N VAL A 308 -12.83 11.63 -9.03
CA VAL A 308 -12.06 10.40 -9.30
C VAL A 308 -12.14 10.02 -10.78
N SER A 309 -13.34 10.09 -11.39
CA SER A 309 -13.54 9.72 -12.81
C SER A 309 -12.76 10.65 -13.76
N ARG A 310 -12.83 11.97 -13.56
CA ARG A 310 -12.10 12.94 -14.40
C ARG A 310 -10.59 12.80 -14.23
N THR A 311 -10.14 12.58 -12.99
CA THR A 311 -8.71 12.38 -12.68
C THR A 311 -8.15 11.10 -13.29
N ALA A 312 -8.88 9.99 -13.20
CA ALA A 312 -8.49 8.72 -13.82
C ALA A 312 -8.38 8.82 -15.35
N MET A 313 -9.29 9.57 -15.99
CA MET A 313 -9.18 9.89 -17.42
C MET A 313 -7.97 10.77 -17.71
N GLY A 314 -7.70 11.79 -16.90
CA GLY A 314 -6.49 12.61 -17.01
C GLY A 314 -5.22 11.77 -16.95
N GLU A 315 -5.13 10.83 -16.01
CA GLU A 315 -4.02 9.89 -15.87
C GLU A 315 -3.84 9.04 -17.15
N GLN A 316 -4.94 8.49 -17.70
CA GLN A 316 -4.92 7.72 -18.95
C GLN A 316 -4.31 8.53 -20.12
N TYR A 317 -4.66 9.81 -20.24
CA TYR A 317 -4.15 10.71 -21.29
C TYR A 317 -2.86 11.45 -20.90
N GLN A 318 -2.19 11.02 -19.84
CA GLN A 318 -0.90 11.54 -19.39
C GLN A 318 -0.93 13.02 -18.99
N ALA A 319 -2.00 13.50 -18.34
CA ALA A 319 -2.01 14.79 -17.66
C ALA A 319 -0.87 14.87 -16.64
N LYS A 320 -0.10 15.96 -16.67
CA LYS A 320 1.09 16.16 -15.81
C LYS A 320 1.00 17.38 -14.93
N THR A 321 0.19 18.38 -15.28
CA THR A 321 0.04 19.60 -14.46
C THR A 321 -1.39 20.12 -14.46
N GLN A 322 -1.65 21.09 -13.58
CA GLN A 322 -2.93 21.81 -13.52
C GLN A 322 -3.19 22.70 -14.75
N LEU A 323 -2.25 22.80 -15.70
CA LEU A 323 -2.58 23.32 -17.03
C LEU A 323 -3.73 22.53 -17.65
N THR A 324 -3.82 21.24 -17.36
CA THR A 324 -4.95 20.38 -17.76
C THR A 324 -6.30 20.93 -17.28
N GLY A 325 -6.40 21.29 -16.01
CA GLY A 325 -7.62 21.89 -15.44
C GLY A 325 -7.93 23.26 -16.04
N ILE A 326 -6.89 24.08 -16.27
CA ILE A 326 -7.03 25.38 -16.95
C ILE A 326 -7.58 25.21 -18.36
N VAL A 327 -6.99 24.31 -19.16
CA VAL A 327 -7.43 24.03 -20.54
C VAL A 327 -8.86 23.47 -20.53
N ALA A 328 -9.20 22.60 -19.58
CA ALA A 328 -10.56 22.08 -19.45
C ALA A 328 -11.58 23.21 -19.20
N GLY A 329 -11.33 24.10 -18.25
CA GLY A 329 -12.20 25.24 -17.95
C GLY A 329 -12.32 26.23 -19.11
N LEU A 330 -11.21 26.57 -19.78
CA LEU A 330 -11.21 27.43 -20.96
C LEU A 330 -11.95 26.80 -22.15
N SER A 331 -11.76 25.49 -22.37
CA SER A 331 -12.47 24.76 -23.42
C SER A 331 -13.98 24.70 -23.14
N MET A 332 -14.38 24.61 -21.86
CA MET A 332 -15.79 24.66 -21.46
C MET A 332 -16.41 26.03 -21.74
N ILE A 333 -15.66 27.13 -21.55
CA ILE A 333 -16.11 28.49 -21.94
C ILE A 333 -16.38 28.54 -23.44
N VAL A 334 -15.47 28.02 -24.26
CA VAL A 334 -15.64 28.00 -25.73
C VAL A 334 -16.88 27.18 -26.12
N LEU A 335 -17.10 26.02 -25.48
CA LEU A 335 -18.29 25.21 -25.69
C LEU A 335 -19.58 25.94 -25.32
N LEU A 336 -19.61 26.64 -24.18
CA LEU A 336 -20.80 27.37 -23.72
C LEU A 336 -21.20 28.54 -24.62
N ILE A 337 -20.23 29.15 -25.31
CA ILE A 337 -20.49 30.27 -26.23
C ILE A 337 -20.88 29.76 -27.63
N CYS A 338 -20.21 28.71 -28.13
CA CYS A 338 -20.30 28.33 -29.54
C CYS A 338 -20.83 26.91 -29.82
N GLY A 339 -20.86 26.02 -28.82
CA GLY A 339 -21.02 24.57 -29.01
C GLY A 339 -22.18 23.92 -28.26
N THR A 340 -23.03 24.68 -27.55
CA THR A 340 -24.11 24.11 -26.73
C THR A 340 -25.17 23.36 -27.55
N GLY A 341 -25.40 23.77 -28.80
CA GLY A 341 -26.35 23.11 -29.71
C GLY A 341 -26.03 21.63 -29.98
N PHE A 342 -24.76 21.22 -29.85
CA PHE A 342 -24.33 19.83 -30.02
C PHE A 342 -24.75 18.93 -28.84
N ILE A 343 -24.86 19.49 -27.63
CA ILE A 343 -25.03 18.72 -26.38
C ILE A 343 -26.29 17.86 -26.43
N GLY A 344 -27.40 18.41 -26.96
CA GLY A 344 -28.68 17.72 -27.04
C GLY A 344 -28.68 16.46 -27.93
N TYR A 345 -27.65 16.27 -28.76
CA TYR A 345 -27.51 15.10 -29.63
C TYR A 345 -26.66 13.99 -29.03
N LEU A 346 -26.17 14.12 -27.79
CA LEU A 346 -25.33 13.10 -27.18
C LEU A 346 -26.17 12.00 -26.53
N PRO A 347 -26.05 10.72 -26.96
CA PRO A 347 -26.76 9.61 -26.34
C PRO A 347 -26.22 9.30 -24.95
N ILE A 348 -27.10 9.23 -23.95
CA ILE A 348 -26.74 8.91 -22.56
C ILE A 348 -26.01 7.56 -22.43
N PRO A 349 -26.37 6.48 -23.16
CA PRO A 349 -25.69 5.18 -23.01
C PRO A 349 -24.20 5.22 -23.36
N ILE A 350 -23.81 5.99 -24.38
CA ILE A 350 -22.40 6.18 -24.77
C ILE A 350 -21.65 6.92 -23.66
N LEU A 351 -22.23 8.00 -23.14
CA LEU A 351 -21.64 8.80 -22.07
C LEU A 351 -21.48 7.98 -20.79
N THR A 352 -22.47 7.15 -20.49
CA THR A 352 -22.45 6.23 -19.35
C THR A 352 -21.35 5.19 -19.48
N ALA A 353 -21.15 4.62 -20.66
CA ALA A 353 -20.05 3.70 -20.94
C ALA A 353 -18.67 4.35 -20.75
N ILE A 354 -18.52 5.63 -21.11
CA ILE A 354 -17.29 6.40 -20.88
C ILE A 354 -16.99 6.52 -19.38
N VAL A 355 -18.00 6.85 -18.56
CA VAL A 355 -17.85 6.96 -17.10
C VAL A 355 -17.47 5.62 -16.47
N ILE A 356 -18.17 4.53 -16.84
CA ILE A 356 -17.87 3.19 -16.32
C ILE A 356 -16.43 2.78 -16.69
N SER A 357 -16.02 2.99 -17.94
CA SER A 357 -14.67 2.67 -18.41
C SER A 357 -13.57 3.44 -17.65
N ALA A 358 -13.82 4.70 -17.29
CA ALA A 358 -12.91 5.51 -16.47
C ALA A 358 -12.71 4.87 -15.08
N LEU A 359 -13.82 4.59 -14.40
CA LEU A 359 -13.86 4.14 -13.02
C LEU A 359 -13.29 2.73 -12.85
N LEU A 360 -13.52 1.83 -13.82
CA LEU A 360 -12.90 0.50 -13.81
C LEU A 360 -11.36 0.55 -13.80
N GLY A 361 -10.75 1.62 -14.33
CA GLY A 361 -9.29 1.81 -14.25
C GLY A 361 -8.80 2.48 -12.97
N ALA A 362 -9.71 3.02 -12.16
CA ALA A 362 -9.40 3.72 -10.92
C ALA A 362 -9.58 2.83 -9.68
N THR A 363 -10.18 1.65 -9.83
CA THR A 363 -10.30 0.67 -8.74
C THR A 363 -8.94 0.06 -8.40
N GLU A 364 -8.73 -0.25 -7.11
CA GLU A 364 -7.46 -0.75 -6.57
C GLU A 364 -7.54 -2.26 -6.25
N PHE A 365 -8.20 -3.05 -7.10
CA PHE A 365 -8.33 -4.49 -6.91
C PHE A 365 -6.97 -5.22 -6.97
N ASP A 366 -5.99 -4.67 -7.70
CA ASP A 366 -4.62 -5.17 -7.69
C ASP A 366 -3.96 -5.02 -6.32
N LEU A 367 -4.21 -3.91 -5.61
CA LEU A 367 -3.76 -3.74 -4.24
C LEU A 367 -4.41 -4.78 -3.33
N ALA A 368 -5.72 -5.02 -3.45
CA ALA A 368 -6.41 -6.04 -2.68
C ALA A 368 -5.78 -7.44 -2.87
N ALA A 369 -5.45 -7.82 -4.11
CA ALA A 369 -4.79 -9.08 -4.41
C ALA A 369 -3.37 -9.16 -3.82
N ARG A 370 -2.61 -8.06 -3.81
CA ARG A 370 -1.30 -7.99 -3.13
C ARG A 370 -1.44 -8.12 -1.62
N LEU A 371 -2.38 -7.38 -1.01
CA LEU A 371 -2.65 -7.43 0.43
C LEU A 371 -3.07 -8.83 0.86
N TRP A 372 -3.90 -9.53 0.08
CA TRP A 372 -4.29 -10.91 0.36
C TRP A 372 -3.07 -11.83 0.52
N LYS A 373 -2.02 -11.65 -0.31
CA LYS A 373 -0.78 -12.44 -0.24
C LYS A 373 0.16 -12.00 0.89
N LEU A 374 0.22 -10.70 1.18
CA LEU A 374 1.18 -10.12 2.13
C LEU A 374 0.66 -10.09 3.57
N SER A 375 -0.56 -9.58 3.80
CA SER A 375 -1.15 -9.40 5.12
C SER A 375 -2.68 -9.55 5.05
N ARG A 376 -3.17 -10.67 5.60
CA ARG A 376 -4.62 -10.93 5.71
C ARG A 376 -5.34 -9.84 6.49
N THR A 377 -4.71 -9.31 7.53
CA THR A 377 -5.28 -8.25 8.37
C THR A 377 -5.45 -6.96 7.58
N GLU A 378 -4.44 -6.54 6.80
CA GLU A 378 -4.54 -5.35 5.95
C GLU A 378 -5.56 -5.53 4.83
N PHE A 379 -5.68 -6.75 4.28
CA PHE A 379 -6.76 -7.06 3.34
C PHE A 379 -8.15 -6.90 3.98
N LEU A 380 -8.35 -7.36 5.22
CA LEU A 380 -9.62 -7.17 5.93
C LEU A 380 -9.93 -5.69 6.18
N ILE A 381 -8.91 -4.86 6.44
CA ILE A 381 -9.08 -3.40 6.54
C ILE A 381 -9.54 -2.82 5.20
N PHE A 382 -8.92 -3.23 4.09
CA PHE A 382 -9.34 -2.82 2.75
C PHE A 382 -10.81 -3.20 2.49
N VAL A 383 -11.19 -4.45 2.75
CA VAL A 383 -12.57 -4.93 2.56
C VAL A 383 -13.55 -4.21 3.47
N GLY A 384 -13.18 -3.95 4.73
CA GLY A 384 -13.99 -3.20 5.68
C GLY A 384 -14.26 -1.77 5.22
N ALA A 385 -13.23 -1.07 4.71
CA ALA A 385 -13.39 0.26 4.13
C ALA A 385 -14.24 0.21 2.84
N PHE A 386 -13.99 -0.75 1.95
CA PHE A 386 -14.73 -0.95 0.72
C PHE A 386 -16.23 -1.18 0.95
N LEU A 387 -16.57 -2.15 1.82
CA LEU A 387 -17.96 -2.45 2.16
C LEU A 387 -18.60 -1.32 2.97
N GLY A 388 -17.83 -0.66 3.85
CA GLY A 388 -18.33 0.48 4.61
C GLY A 388 -18.75 1.63 3.69
N VAL A 389 -17.97 1.93 2.65
CA VAL A 389 -18.34 2.94 1.63
C VAL A 389 -19.57 2.49 0.84
N LEU A 390 -19.58 1.23 0.39
CA LEU A 390 -20.65 0.71 -0.47
C LEU A 390 -22.01 0.64 0.24
N LEU A 391 -22.01 0.24 1.52
CA LEU A 391 -23.23 -0.05 2.28
C LEU A 391 -23.72 1.12 3.15
N LEU A 392 -22.80 1.94 3.65
CA LEU A 392 -23.10 2.97 4.67
C LEU A 392 -22.70 4.37 4.23
N GLY A 393 -22.22 4.53 3.00
CA GLY A 393 -21.74 5.80 2.46
C GLY A 393 -20.29 6.11 2.78
N THR A 394 -19.76 7.12 2.08
CA THR A 394 -18.34 7.45 2.03
C THR A 394 -17.76 7.83 3.39
N ILE A 395 -18.44 8.68 4.17
CA ILE A 395 -17.99 9.10 5.51
C ILE A 395 -17.83 7.89 6.44
N ASN A 396 -18.87 7.05 6.52
CA ASN A 396 -18.88 5.91 7.42
C ASN A 396 -17.83 4.86 7.02
N GLY A 397 -17.65 4.62 5.71
CA GLY A 397 -16.60 3.74 5.21
C GLY A 397 -15.19 4.18 5.61
N VAL A 398 -14.91 5.49 5.56
CA VAL A 398 -13.62 6.05 6.02
C VAL A 398 -13.45 5.85 7.52
N LEU A 399 -14.46 6.18 8.33
CA LEU A 399 -14.39 6.02 9.79
C LEU A 399 -14.13 4.56 10.19
N ILE A 400 -14.84 3.61 9.56
CA ILE A 400 -14.62 2.17 9.75
C ILE A 400 -13.18 1.80 9.41
N GLY A 401 -12.67 2.24 8.25
CA GLY A 401 -11.29 1.98 7.84
C GLY A 401 -10.25 2.53 8.82
N ILE A 402 -10.45 3.75 9.33
CA ILE A 402 -9.59 4.39 10.33
C ILE A 402 -9.61 3.60 11.63
N ILE A 403 -10.80 3.26 12.16
CA ILE A 403 -10.94 2.50 13.41
C ILE A 403 -10.27 1.13 13.29
N LEU A 404 -10.48 0.42 12.19
CA LEU A 404 -9.84 -0.88 11.93
C LEU A 404 -8.31 -0.75 11.83
N SER A 405 -7.80 0.28 11.16
CA SER A 405 -6.35 0.54 11.07
C SER A 405 -5.74 0.86 12.44
N PHE A 406 -6.38 1.71 13.24
CA PHE A 406 -5.90 1.97 14.60
C PHE A 406 -5.95 0.72 15.48
N THR A 407 -7.00 -0.09 15.35
CA THR A 407 -7.13 -1.35 16.09
C THR A 407 -6.01 -2.32 15.71
N GLU A 408 -5.72 -2.49 14.42
CA GLU A 408 -4.60 -3.30 13.95
C GLU A 408 -3.26 -2.78 14.48
N MET A 409 -3.02 -1.47 14.40
CA MET A 409 -1.79 -0.85 14.91
C MET A 409 -1.62 -1.11 16.41
N ILE A 410 -2.70 -1.00 17.20
CA ILE A 410 -2.68 -1.28 18.64
C ILE A 410 -2.38 -2.76 18.89
N ILE A 411 -3.04 -3.68 18.19
CA ILE A 411 -2.84 -5.13 18.35
C ILE A 411 -1.39 -5.48 18.01
N ARG A 412 -0.87 -4.98 16.89
CA ARG A 412 0.50 -5.23 16.41
C ARG A 412 1.54 -4.70 17.40
N THR A 413 1.33 -3.49 17.91
CA THR A 413 2.25 -2.88 18.89
C THR A 413 2.18 -3.58 20.26
N SER A 414 1.01 -4.16 20.59
CA SER A 414 0.80 -4.91 21.84
C SER A 414 1.42 -6.32 21.82
N LYS A 415 1.74 -6.87 20.64
CA LYS A 415 2.37 -8.19 20.47
C LYS A 415 3.64 -8.06 19.61
N PRO A 416 4.69 -7.39 20.11
CA PRO A 416 5.90 -7.16 19.35
C PRO A 416 6.73 -8.43 19.20
N SER A 417 7.68 -8.40 18.25
CA SER A 417 8.67 -9.45 18.09
C SER A 417 9.50 -9.60 19.37
N ARG A 418 9.65 -10.84 19.82
CA ARG A 418 10.26 -11.21 21.10
C ARG A 418 10.93 -12.57 20.96
N CYS A 419 12.09 -12.74 21.59
CA CYS A 419 12.83 -14.00 21.52
C CYS A 419 13.70 -14.21 22.76
N PHE A 420 14.09 -15.47 22.97
CA PHE A 420 15.10 -15.84 23.94
C PHE A 420 16.45 -15.94 23.24
N LEU A 421 17.48 -15.39 23.86
CA LEU A 421 18.81 -15.32 23.26
C LEU A 421 19.73 -16.41 23.82
N GLY A 422 20.58 -16.92 22.93
CA GLY A 422 21.70 -17.79 23.24
C GLY A 422 22.96 -17.35 22.53
N ILE A 423 23.97 -18.21 22.58
CA ILE A 423 25.26 -18.02 21.94
C ILE A 423 25.61 -19.28 21.19
N GLN A 424 26.19 -19.10 20.01
CA GLN A 424 26.85 -20.19 19.31
C GLN A 424 28.25 -20.42 19.90
N PRO A 425 28.67 -21.68 20.14
CA PRO A 425 29.99 -22.00 20.67
C PRO A 425 31.11 -21.33 19.86
N GLY A 426 32.06 -20.72 20.57
CA GLY A 426 33.16 -19.94 20.02
C GLY A 426 32.83 -18.51 19.60
N HIS A 427 31.56 -18.12 19.59
CA HIS A 427 31.14 -16.76 19.23
C HIS A 427 30.85 -15.87 20.44
N ARG A 428 30.79 -14.57 20.18
CA ARG A 428 30.62 -13.54 21.22
C ARG A 428 29.26 -12.85 21.19
N HIS A 429 28.51 -13.03 20.09
CA HIS A 429 27.24 -12.35 19.82
C HIS A 429 26.06 -13.18 20.33
N PHE A 430 25.05 -12.48 20.86
CA PHE A 430 23.79 -13.08 21.29
C PHE A 430 22.82 -13.14 20.12
N ARG A 431 22.24 -14.32 19.88
CA ARG A 431 21.36 -14.62 18.74
C ARG A 431 20.08 -15.29 19.24
N ASP A 432 19.00 -15.24 18.46
CA ASP A 432 17.77 -15.96 18.83
C ASP A 432 18.05 -17.47 18.90
N LEU A 433 17.60 -18.14 19.97
CA LEU A 433 17.69 -19.59 20.08
C LEU A 433 16.97 -20.33 18.93
N LYS A 434 16.01 -19.67 18.28
CA LYS A 434 15.28 -20.20 17.13
C LYS A 434 15.98 -20.01 15.79
N GLU A 435 17.08 -19.24 15.71
CA GLU A 435 17.83 -19.02 14.46
C GLU A 435 18.56 -20.30 13.99
N GLY A 436 18.88 -21.24 14.89
CA GLY A 436 19.52 -22.50 14.51
C GLY A 436 19.91 -23.39 15.69
N ASN A 437 20.06 -24.68 15.41
CA ASN A 437 20.35 -25.72 16.42
C ASN A 437 21.73 -25.58 17.08
N GLN A 438 22.62 -24.80 16.48
CA GLN A 438 23.97 -24.48 16.99
C GLN A 438 23.98 -23.36 18.05
N ILE A 439 22.84 -22.75 18.35
CA ILE A 439 22.73 -21.65 19.30
C ILE A 439 22.19 -22.20 20.62
N HIS A 440 22.95 -22.00 21.71
CA HIS A 440 22.63 -22.58 23.00
C HIS A 440 22.43 -21.51 24.06
N ALA A 441 21.51 -21.76 24.98
CA ALA A 441 21.29 -20.89 26.14
C ALA A 441 22.52 -20.92 27.07
N ILE A 442 22.74 -19.83 27.81
CA ILE A 442 23.77 -19.78 28.85
C ILE A 442 23.23 -20.50 30.09
N GLU A 443 24.04 -21.36 30.69
CA GLU A 443 23.64 -22.18 31.82
C GLU A 443 23.13 -21.32 33.00
N GLY A 444 21.90 -21.59 33.44
CA GLY A 444 21.25 -20.88 34.54
C GLY A 444 20.90 -19.41 34.27
N VAL A 445 20.96 -18.94 33.01
CA VAL A 445 20.64 -17.55 32.64
C VAL A 445 19.61 -17.50 31.51
N ILE A 446 18.51 -16.80 31.77
CA ILE A 446 17.52 -16.48 30.74
C ILE A 446 17.86 -15.11 30.18
N ILE A 447 18.08 -15.02 28.87
CA ILE A 447 18.24 -13.73 28.18
C ILE A 447 17.03 -13.54 27.28
N TYR A 448 16.23 -12.52 27.55
CA TYR A 448 14.97 -12.26 26.85
C TYR A 448 15.03 -10.91 26.13
N ARG A 449 14.84 -10.90 24.81
CA ARG A 449 14.80 -9.70 23.99
C ARG A 449 13.37 -9.29 23.71
N PHE A 450 13.07 -8.03 24.01
CA PHE A 450 11.77 -7.43 23.73
C PHE A 450 11.91 -6.25 22.77
N SER A 451 11.30 -6.35 21.57
CA SER A 451 11.57 -5.44 20.45
C SER A 451 10.53 -4.34 20.28
N SER A 452 10.06 -3.72 21.37
CA SER A 452 9.12 -2.58 21.33
C SER A 452 9.15 -1.79 22.64
N ASN A 453 8.58 -0.58 22.61
CA ASN A 453 8.31 0.20 23.82
C ASN A 453 7.49 -0.62 24.83
N LEU A 454 7.74 -0.43 26.13
CA LEU A 454 6.95 -1.06 27.18
C LEU A 454 5.85 -0.13 27.64
N PHE A 455 4.62 -0.61 27.59
CA PHE A 455 3.44 0.14 28.01
C PHE A 455 2.35 -0.81 28.53
N PHE A 456 1.27 -0.23 29.05
CA PHE A 456 0.18 -0.95 29.71
C PHE A 456 -0.35 -2.18 28.93
N ALA A 457 -0.36 -2.15 27.60
CA ALA A 457 -0.96 -3.22 26.80
C ALA A 457 -0.03 -4.44 26.60
N ASN A 458 1.29 -4.27 26.69
CA ASN A 458 2.25 -5.33 26.37
C ASN A 458 3.15 -5.78 27.52
N ILE A 459 3.21 -5.04 28.64
CA ILE A 459 4.03 -5.44 29.79
C ILE A 459 3.62 -6.80 30.37
N GLY A 460 2.32 -7.14 30.35
CA GLY A 460 1.85 -8.46 30.78
C GLY A 460 2.29 -9.61 29.86
N VAL A 461 2.70 -9.31 28.63
CA VAL A 461 3.28 -10.29 27.70
C VAL A 461 4.73 -10.58 28.09
N LEU A 462 5.52 -9.54 28.36
CA LEU A 462 6.90 -9.66 28.85
C LEU A 462 6.96 -10.41 30.18
N GLN A 463 6.09 -10.05 31.12
CA GLN A 463 6.07 -10.67 32.44
C GLN A 463 5.80 -12.17 32.35
N ARG A 464 4.74 -12.57 31.61
CA ARG A 464 4.39 -13.99 31.42
C ARG A 464 5.50 -14.77 30.75
N ASP A 465 6.11 -14.24 29.69
CA ASP A 465 7.20 -14.95 29.01
C ASP A 465 8.38 -15.23 29.94
N ILE A 466 8.76 -14.23 30.75
CA ILE A 466 9.85 -14.39 31.71
C ILE A 466 9.46 -15.42 32.75
N GLU A 467 8.28 -15.28 33.37
CA GLU A 467 7.80 -16.17 34.43
C GLU A 467 7.66 -17.63 33.96
N ASP A 468 7.07 -17.85 32.77
CA ASP A 468 6.87 -19.18 32.17
C ASP A 468 8.20 -19.86 31.78
N SER A 469 9.27 -19.07 31.61
CA SER A 469 10.59 -19.59 31.22
C SER A 469 11.51 -19.89 32.42
N ILE A 470 11.10 -19.55 33.64
CA ILE A 470 11.90 -19.81 34.85
C ILE A 470 11.97 -21.31 35.11
N LYS A 471 13.20 -21.82 35.14
CA LYS A 471 13.53 -23.20 35.56
C LYS A 471 14.03 -23.21 37.02
N PRO A 472 13.99 -24.37 37.72
CA PRO A 472 14.48 -24.48 39.11
C PRO A 472 15.95 -24.06 39.32
N ASP A 473 16.77 -24.20 38.29
CA ASP A 473 18.20 -23.86 38.26
C ASP A 473 18.47 -22.43 37.74
N THR A 474 17.43 -21.64 37.46
CA THR A 474 17.58 -20.27 36.97
C THR A 474 18.20 -19.37 38.04
N LYS A 475 19.37 -18.81 37.75
CA LYS A 475 20.11 -17.89 38.63
C LYS A 475 19.89 -16.43 38.25
N ALA A 476 19.62 -16.15 36.98
CA ALA A 476 19.34 -14.79 36.52
C ALA A 476 18.45 -14.71 35.29
N VAL A 477 17.82 -13.54 35.16
CA VAL A 477 17.07 -13.08 33.99
C VAL A 477 17.70 -11.77 33.51
N ILE A 478 18.05 -11.70 32.24
CA ILE A 478 18.55 -10.49 31.58
C ILE A 478 17.53 -10.08 30.51
N LEU A 479 16.92 -8.91 30.69
CA LEU A 479 16.12 -8.24 29.68
C LEU A 479 17.05 -7.48 28.74
N ASP A 480 17.15 -7.94 27.49
CA ASP A 480 17.68 -7.16 26.37
C ASP A 480 16.61 -6.15 25.94
N ALA A 481 16.82 -4.91 26.36
CA ALA A 481 15.94 -3.77 26.17
C ALA A 481 16.38 -2.88 25.00
N SER A 482 17.18 -3.42 24.07
CA SER A 482 17.63 -2.69 22.88
C SER A 482 16.48 -2.15 22.01
N GLY A 483 15.34 -2.84 21.98
CA GLY A 483 14.12 -2.37 21.32
C GLY A 483 13.16 -1.52 22.17
N ILE A 484 13.46 -1.30 23.45
CA ILE A 484 12.63 -0.49 24.35
C ILE A 484 13.10 0.96 24.26
N GLY A 485 12.34 1.80 23.56
CA GLY A 485 12.61 3.25 23.44
C GLY A 485 11.92 4.10 24.51
N SER A 486 10.84 3.60 25.09
CA SER A 486 10.13 4.26 26.19
C SER A 486 9.40 3.29 27.12
N ILE A 487 9.18 3.72 28.36
CA ILE A 487 8.40 3.03 29.39
C ILE A 487 7.30 3.95 29.92
N ASP A 488 6.06 3.44 30.07
CA ASP A 488 4.97 4.14 30.77
C ASP A 488 4.86 3.75 32.26
N ILE A 489 4.02 4.45 33.02
CA ILE A 489 3.89 4.22 34.47
C ILE A 489 3.42 2.81 34.81
N THR A 490 2.43 2.29 34.08
CA THR A 490 1.89 0.93 34.29
C THR A 490 2.95 -0.14 34.04
N ALA A 491 3.77 0.04 33.00
CA ALA A 491 4.86 -0.85 32.69
C ALA A 491 5.98 -0.77 33.74
N ALA A 492 6.30 0.43 34.24
CA ALA A 492 7.28 0.60 35.29
C ALA A 492 6.85 -0.08 36.61
N ASP A 493 5.60 0.10 37.04
CA ASP A 493 5.08 -0.55 38.26
C ASP A 493 5.12 -2.07 38.16
N ARG A 494 4.70 -2.64 37.03
CA ARG A 494 4.77 -4.09 36.82
C ARG A 494 6.20 -4.61 36.70
N LEU A 495 7.10 -3.85 36.09
CA LEU A 495 8.53 -4.19 36.08
C LEU A 495 9.10 -4.17 37.50
N ALA A 496 8.67 -3.25 38.36
CA ALA A 496 9.02 -3.22 39.78
C ALA A 496 8.55 -4.48 40.52
N MET A 497 7.30 -4.90 40.25
CA MET A 497 6.73 -6.12 40.83
C MET A 497 7.48 -7.37 40.37
N LEU A 498 7.76 -7.48 39.06
CA LEU A 498 8.56 -8.57 38.50
C LEU A 498 9.96 -8.61 39.12
N TYR A 499 10.63 -7.45 39.23
CA TYR A 499 11.93 -7.34 39.88
C TYR A 499 11.91 -7.86 41.32
N LYS A 500 10.93 -7.42 42.12
CA LYS A 500 10.77 -7.87 43.51
C LYS A 500 10.49 -9.36 43.61
N SER A 501 9.59 -9.89 42.78
CA SER A 501 9.25 -11.31 42.74
C SER A 501 10.46 -12.19 42.39
N LEU A 502 11.26 -11.78 41.40
CA LEU A 502 12.50 -12.47 41.05
C LEU A 502 13.53 -12.41 42.18
N LYS A 503 13.65 -11.25 42.83
CA LYS A 503 14.54 -11.06 43.99
C LYS A 503 14.16 -11.96 45.17
N GLU A 504 12.87 -12.11 45.46
CA GLU A 504 12.35 -13.02 46.49
C GLU A 504 12.65 -14.50 46.18
N LYS A 505 12.66 -14.88 44.90
CA LYS A 505 13.06 -16.22 44.44
C LYS A 505 14.59 -16.41 44.40
N GLY A 506 15.38 -15.41 44.78
CA GLY A 506 16.84 -15.45 44.68
C GLY A 506 17.40 -15.30 43.26
N ILE A 507 16.56 -14.95 42.28
CA ILE A 507 16.92 -14.78 40.88
C ILE A 507 17.34 -13.33 40.63
N ARG A 508 18.53 -13.13 40.05
CA ARG A 508 19.02 -11.78 39.71
C ARG A 508 18.35 -11.28 38.42
N PHE A 509 17.71 -10.13 38.45
CA PHE A 509 17.16 -9.50 37.26
C PHE A 509 18.05 -8.33 36.79
N TYR A 510 18.34 -8.28 35.49
CA TYR A 510 19.06 -7.17 34.86
C TYR A 510 18.30 -6.61 33.66
N MET A 511 18.39 -5.30 33.47
CA MET A 511 17.96 -4.61 32.25
C MET A 511 19.18 -4.06 31.51
N THR A 512 19.27 -4.33 30.20
CA THR A 512 20.48 -4.07 29.39
C THR A 512 20.18 -3.54 28.00
N GLU A 513 21.18 -2.97 27.32
CA GLU A 513 21.15 -2.55 25.90
C GLU A 513 20.17 -1.39 25.54
N HIS A 514 19.41 -0.84 26.48
CA HIS A 514 18.50 0.29 26.22
C HIS A 514 19.21 1.63 26.02
N ILE A 515 18.52 2.55 25.33
CA ILE A 515 18.98 3.92 25.12
C ILE A 515 18.96 4.77 26.41
N ALA A 516 19.76 5.83 26.43
CA ALA A 516 19.92 6.69 27.60
C ALA A 516 18.60 7.30 28.13
N LYS A 517 17.68 7.66 27.23
CA LYS A 517 16.35 8.22 27.58
C LYS A 517 15.56 7.30 28.52
N VAL A 518 15.69 5.99 28.37
CA VAL A 518 15.00 5.03 29.25
C VAL A 518 15.54 5.10 30.67
N ASN A 519 16.82 5.42 30.89
CA ASN A 519 17.35 5.63 32.25
C ASN A 519 16.72 6.87 32.92
N GLU A 520 16.46 7.94 32.17
CA GLU A 520 15.74 9.12 32.69
C GLU A 520 14.32 8.75 33.11
N GLN A 521 13.63 7.94 32.30
CA GLN A 521 12.29 7.45 32.64
C GLN A 521 12.31 6.52 33.85
N ILE A 522 13.23 5.56 33.94
CA ILE A 522 13.39 4.67 35.10
C ILE A 522 13.54 5.49 36.40
N ARG A 523 14.36 6.55 36.40
CA ARG A 523 14.51 7.42 37.58
C ARG A 523 13.23 8.19 37.88
N THR A 524 12.60 8.77 36.86
CA THR A 524 11.39 9.61 37.02
C THR A 524 10.18 8.79 37.44
N LEU A 525 10.09 7.53 37.01
CA LEU A 525 9.00 6.58 37.31
C LEU A 525 9.24 5.80 38.62
N GLY A 526 10.22 6.19 39.44
CA GLY A 526 10.43 5.60 40.77
C GLY A 526 11.24 4.30 40.81
N LEU A 527 11.81 3.86 39.69
CA LEU A 527 12.67 2.67 39.57
C LEU A 527 14.17 2.99 39.69
N GLY A 528 14.53 4.20 40.12
CA GLY A 528 15.92 4.66 40.24
C GLY A 528 16.83 3.74 41.08
N TYR A 529 16.27 3.11 42.10
CA TYR A 529 16.97 2.14 42.95
C TYR A 529 17.53 0.95 42.16
N MET A 530 16.92 0.54 41.04
CA MET A 530 17.46 -0.53 40.20
C MET A 530 18.80 -0.14 39.57
N ILE A 531 18.99 1.15 39.27
CA ILE A 531 20.26 1.67 38.74
C ILE A 531 21.30 1.66 39.86
N GLU A 532 20.93 2.15 41.05
CA GLU A 532 21.80 2.21 42.23
C GLU A 532 22.23 0.82 42.71
N GLU A 533 21.33 -0.16 42.72
CA GLU A 533 21.59 -1.57 43.03
C GLU A 533 22.38 -2.29 41.91
N GLY A 534 22.69 -1.61 40.81
CA GLY A 534 23.46 -2.15 39.69
C GLY A 534 22.70 -3.16 38.82
N ARG A 535 21.36 -3.15 38.85
CA ARG A 535 20.49 -4.00 38.05
C ARG A 535 20.22 -3.46 36.65
N VAL A 536 20.65 -2.23 36.38
CA VAL A 536 20.63 -1.62 35.06
C VAL A 536 22.06 -1.53 34.54
N ARG A 537 22.36 -2.25 33.46
CA ARG A 537 23.70 -2.33 32.87
C ARG A 537 23.70 -1.93 31.41
N ARG A 538 24.85 -1.46 30.91
CA ARG A 538 24.96 -1.02 29.53
C ARG A 538 24.83 -2.18 28.54
N THR A 539 25.43 -3.32 28.84
CA THR A 539 25.43 -4.48 27.95
C THR A 539 25.13 -5.78 28.68
N ILE A 540 24.66 -6.78 27.93
CA ILE A 540 24.42 -8.15 28.43
C ILE A 540 25.72 -8.73 29.01
N HIS A 541 26.86 -8.46 28.35
CA HIS A 541 28.17 -8.93 28.82
C HIS A 541 28.54 -8.43 30.22
N ILE A 542 28.25 -7.15 30.53
CA ILE A 542 28.52 -6.59 31.85
C ILE A 542 27.61 -7.23 32.91
N ALA A 543 26.32 -7.46 32.59
CA ALA A 543 25.40 -8.13 33.50
C ALA A 543 25.85 -9.57 33.81
N LEU A 544 26.34 -10.32 32.82
CA LEU A 544 26.92 -11.65 33.02
C LEU A 544 28.19 -11.60 33.89
N LYS A 545 29.06 -10.61 33.67
CA LYS A 545 30.27 -10.41 34.46
C LYS A 545 29.97 -10.13 35.94
N ASP A 546 28.92 -9.36 36.24
CA ASP A 546 28.45 -9.13 37.62
C ASP A 546 28.01 -10.41 38.34
N MET A 547 27.73 -11.47 37.59
CA MET A 547 27.39 -12.79 38.10
C MET A 547 28.59 -13.75 38.18
N GLY A 548 29.79 -13.30 37.79
CA GLY A 548 30.97 -14.16 37.68
C GLY A 548 30.98 -15.03 36.42
N ILE A 549 30.07 -14.79 35.46
CA ILE A 549 30.03 -15.53 34.20
C ILE A 549 30.88 -14.77 33.16
N ALA A 550 32.07 -15.27 32.91
CA ALA A 550 33.02 -14.72 31.94
C ALA A 550 32.95 -15.45 30.59
N ARG A 551 33.65 -14.90 29.59
CA ARG A 551 33.83 -15.57 28.30
C ARG A 551 35.00 -16.56 28.37
N PRO A 552 34.93 -17.69 27.64
CA PRO A 552 33.73 -18.19 26.94
C PRO A 552 32.65 -18.65 27.94
N TYR A 553 31.38 -18.39 27.59
CA TYR A 553 30.28 -18.57 28.54
C TYR A 553 29.89 -20.05 28.66
N PRO A 554 29.50 -20.55 29.85
CA PRO A 554 28.97 -21.90 30.01
C PRO A 554 27.63 -22.03 29.30
N LEU A 555 27.48 -23.09 28.49
CA LEU A 555 26.27 -23.33 27.68
C LEU A 555 25.48 -24.51 28.25
N GLU A 556 24.15 -24.45 28.17
CA GLU A 556 23.28 -25.57 28.54
C GLU A 556 23.60 -26.82 27.69
N GLY A 557 23.38 -28.01 28.28
CA GLY A 557 23.56 -29.29 27.58
C GLY A 557 24.99 -29.84 27.58
N GLY A 558 25.89 -29.29 28.40
CA GLY A 558 27.27 -29.78 28.51
C GLY A 558 28.12 -29.49 27.27
N ILE A 559 27.77 -28.45 26.53
CA ILE A 559 28.41 -28.11 25.26
C ILE A 559 29.66 -27.27 25.53
N GLU A 560 30.82 -27.78 25.10
CA GLU A 560 32.08 -27.06 25.23
C GLU A 560 32.07 -25.78 24.37
N ASN A 561 32.26 -24.65 25.05
CA ASN A 561 32.37 -23.34 24.43
C ASN A 561 33.82 -22.89 24.46
N GLU A 562 34.60 -23.26 23.45
CA GLU A 562 36.01 -22.85 23.36
C GLU A 562 36.19 -21.69 22.37
N GLU A 563 37.18 -20.82 22.61
CA GLU A 563 37.50 -19.75 21.65
C GLU A 563 38.01 -20.34 20.34
N ARG A 564 37.21 -20.14 19.28
CA ARG A 564 37.56 -20.56 17.91
C ARG A 564 38.57 -19.60 17.26
N SER A 565 39.33 -20.11 16.28
CA SER A 565 40.23 -19.30 15.45
C SER A 565 39.49 -18.20 14.66
N ALA A 566 40.20 -17.14 14.27
CA ALA A 566 39.60 -16.01 13.56
C ALA A 566 39.11 -16.34 12.13
N SER A 567 39.68 -17.36 11.50
CA SER A 567 39.18 -17.90 10.22
C SER A 567 37.84 -18.60 10.40
N ARG A 568 37.74 -19.48 11.41
CA ARG A 568 36.52 -20.22 11.75
C ARG A 568 35.35 -19.32 12.11
N LYS A 569 35.60 -18.23 12.86
CA LYS A 569 34.56 -17.23 13.16
C LYS A 569 34.04 -16.50 11.92
N ARG A 570 34.90 -16.25 10.93
CA ARG A 570 34.53 -15.56 9.69
C ARG A 570 33.64 -16.43 8.80
N ALA A 571 33.97 -17.72 8.69
CA ALA A 571 33.18 -18.70 7.96
C ALA A 571 31.77 -18.86 8.57
N ASP A 572 31.71 -19.20 9.87
CA ASP A 572 30.45 -19.31 10.62
C ASP A 572 29.56 -18.05 10.45
N ASN A 573 30.15 -16.86 10.51
CA ASN A 573 29.41 -15.60 10.38
C ASN A 573 28.82 -15.39 8.98
N LYS A 574 29.50 -15.79 7.90
CA LYS A 574 28.98 -15.60 6.53
C LYS A 574 27.76 -16.48 6.25
N VAL A 575 27.84 -17.76 6.58
CA VAL A 575 26.70 -18.69 6.47
C VAL A 575 25.53 -18.17 7.28
N GLN A 576 25.82 -17.66 8.47
CA GLN A 576 24.79 -17.10 9.34
C GLN A 576 24.21 -15.79 8.85
N GLU A 577 24.98 -14.93 8.20
CA GLU A 577 24.44 -13.72 7.56
C GLU A 577 23.46 -14.11 6.45
N PHE A 578 23.76 -15.18 5.70
CA PHE A 578 22.87 -15.69 4.67
C PHE A 578 21.58 -16.30 5.24
N VAL A 579 21.71 -17.19 6.23
CA VAL A 579 20.55 -17.78 6.94
C VAL A 579 19.73 -16.71 7.66
N TRP A 580 20.38 -15.70 8.25
CA TRP A 580 19.69 -14.56 8.86
C TRP A 580 18.92 -13.74 7.82
N ALA A 581 19.50 -13.52 6.63
CA ALA A 581 18.88 -12.73 5.57
C ALA A 581 17.68 -13.43 4.92
N PHE A 582 17.76 -14.75 4.72
CA PHE A 582 16.78 -15.52 3.94
C PHE A 582 15.93 -16.49 4.78
N GLY A 583 16.27 -16.73 6.04
CA GLY A 583 15.52 -17.59 6.96
C GLY A 583 15.28 -18.99 6.39
N ALA A 584 14.02 -19.40 6.40
CA ALA A 584 13.58 -20.69 5.86
C ALA A 584 13.71 -20.81 4.33
N GLU A 585 13.89 -19.70 3.61
CA GLU A 585 14.10 -19.70 2.15
C GLU A 585 15.57 -19.84 1.77
N SER A 586 16.49 -19.96 2.73
CA SER A 586 17.93 -20.01 2.46
C SER A 586 18.32 -21.10 1.46
N GLU A 587 17.81 -22.33 1.61
CA GLU A 587 18.04 -23.44 0.67
C GLU A 587 17.54 -23.12 -0.74
N GLU A 588 16.31 -22.60 -0.89
CA GLU A 588 15.75 -22.23 -2.20
C GLU A 588 16.55 -21.09 -2.87
N GLN A 589 17.11 -20.17 -2.08
CA GLN A 589 17.95 -19.09 -2.60
C GLN A 589 19.33 -19.60 -3.05
N ILE A 590 19.90 -20.58 -2.35
CA ILE A 590 21.12 -21.28 -2.80
C ILE A 590 20.84 -21.95 -4.14
N GLU A 591 19.76 -22.71 -4.27
CA GLU A 591 19.36 -23.37 -5.52
C GLU A 591 19.14 -22.36 -6.67
N LYS A 592 18.47 -21.24 -6.40
CA LYS A 592 18.31 -20.16 -7.39
C LYS A 592 19.65 -19.60 -7.86
N GLN A 593 20.63 -19.43 -6.96
CA GLN A 593 21.96 -18.99 -7.34
C GLN A 593 22.68 -20.03 -8.20
N ILE A 594 22.56 -21.32 -7.88
CA ILE A 594 23.10 -22.42 -8.69
C ILE A 594 22.54 -22.35 -10.11
N VAL A 595 21.21 -22.26 -10.25
CA VAL A 595 20.55 -22.16 -11.55
C VAL A 595 21.00 -20.93 -12.34
N LEU A 596 21.13 -19.77 -11.69
CA LEU A 596 21.62 -18.55 -12.33
C LEU A 596 23.07 -18.69 -12.83
N GLN A 597 23.91 -19.40 -12.09
CA GLN A 597 25.28 -19.65 -12.50
C GLN A 597 25.38 -20.68 -13.63
N ILE A 598 24.55 -21.73 -13.62
CA ILE A 598 24.41 -22.65 -14.76
C ILE A 598 23.91 -21.88 -16.00
N GLN A 599 22.97 -20.94 -15.85
CA GLN A 599 22.55 -20.07 -16.96
C GLN A 599 23.66 -19.13 -17.43
N GLN A 600 24.52 -18.66 -16.53
CA GLN A 600 25.68 -17.85 -16.89
C GLN A 600 26.71 -18.69 -17.64
N LEU A 601 26.94 -19.94 -17.21
CA LEU A 601 27.73 -20.94 -17.92
C LEU A 601 27.17 -21.19 -19.34
N LYS A 602 25.83 -21.30 -19.51
CA LYS A 602 25.19 -21.36 -20.84
C LYS A 602 25.55 -20.19 -21.75
N LYS A 603 25.81 -19.01 -21.18
CA LYS A 603 26.14 -17.79 -21.95
C LYS A 603 27.63 -17.65 -22.24
N THR A 604 28.50 -18.05 -21.31
CA THR A 604 29.95 -17.83 -21.43
C THR A 604 30.73 -19.04 -21.90
N GLY A 605 30.21 -20.26 -21.71
CA GLY A 605 30.91 -21.53 -21.99
C GLY A 605 32.14 -21.78 -21.10
N ASP A 606 32.41 -20.87 -20.16
CA ASP A 606 33.60 -20.86 -19.33
C ASP A 606 33.40 -21.69 -18.06
N ILE A 607 33.71 -22.99 -18.16
CA ILE A 607 33.65 -23.93 -17.05
C ILE A 607 34.63 -23.55 -15.94
N GLU A 608 35.77 -22.92 -16.25
CA GLU A 608 36.76 -22.64 -15.21
C GLU A 608 36.27 -21.62 -14.19
N LYS A 609 35.36 -20.72 -14.59
CA LYS A 609 34.67 -19.84 -13.63
C LYS A 609 33.75 -20.57 -12.67
N LEU A 610 33.18 -21.70 -13.10
CA LEU A 610 32.32 -22.55 -12.26
C LEU A 610 33.13 -23.37 -11.23
N PHE A 611 34.45 -23.52 -11.40
CA PHE A 611 35.33 -24.21 -10.45
C PHE A 611 36.26 -23.27 -9.67
N HIS A 612 36.72 -22.16 -10.26
CA HIS A 612 37.77 -21.31 -9.67
C HIS A 612 37.37 -19.84 -9.51
N GLY A 613 36.34 -19.36 -10.22
CA GLY A 613 36.06 -17.92 -10.35
C GLY A 613 35.20 -17.30 -9.26
N SER A 614 34.27 -18.06 -8.67
CA SER A 614 33.26 -17.53 -7.74
C SER A 614 33.35 -18.05 -6.30
N TRP A 615 34.21 -19.04 -6.04
CA TRP A 615 34.22 -19.83 -4.79
C TRP A 615 35.44 -19.64 -3.92
N SER A 616 36.48 -18.93 -4.39
CA SER A 616 37.73 -18.69 -3.64
C SER A 616 37.55 -17.97 -2.28
N HIS A 617 36.30 -17.66 -1.90
CA HIS A 617 35.91 -16.97 -0.68
C HIS A 617 34.93 -17.77 0.19
N MET A 618 34.49 -18.97 -0.25
CA MET A 618 33.67 -19.93 0.51
C MET A 618 34.56 -20.73 1.47
N ASP A 619 33.96 -21.34 2.50
CA ASP A 619 34.66 -22.30 3.35
C ASP A 619 34.61 -23.71 2.76
N ALA A 620 35.44 -24.62 3.27
CA ALA A 620 35.57 -25.96 2.73
C ALA A 620 34.31 -26.83 2.89
N PHE A 621 33.40 -26.51 3.82
CA PHE A 621 32.14 -27.24 3.99
C PHE A 621 31.06 -26.71 3.04
N ASP A 622 30.99 -25.39 2.86
CA ASP A 622 30.12 -24.75 1.87
C ASP A 622 30.52 -25.13 0.43
N GLU A 623 31.83 -25.22 0.16
CA GLU A 623 32.36 -25.73 -1.12
C GLU A 623 31.92 -27.19 -1.38
N ASP A 624 31.88 -28.04 -0.34
CA ASP A 624 31.48 -29.46 -0.46
C ASP A 624 29.97 -29.63 -0.70
N GLU A 625 29.13 -28.86 0.01
CA GLU A 625 27.67 -28.83 -0.18
C GLU A 625 27.30 -28.21 -1.53
N TRP A 626 28.04 -27.20 -1.96
CA TRP A 626 27.89 -26.64 -3.30
C TRP A 626 28.29 -27.61 -4.40
N LEU A 627 29.39 -28.36 -4.23
CA LEU A 627 29.81 -29.41 -5.15
C LEU A 627 28.77 -30.51 -5.30
N GLU A 628 28.13 -30.92 -4.21
CA GLU A 628 27.04 -31.90 -4.24
C GLU A 628 25.89 -31.44 -5.15
N HIS A 629 25.42 -30.21 -5.00
CA HIS A 629 24.36 -29.71 -5.87
C HIS A 629 24.83 -29.56 -7.33
N LEU A 630 26.08 -29.18 -7.58
CA LEU A 630 26.62 -29.17 -8.94
C LEU A 630 26.64 -30.57 -9.58
N GLU A 631 26.90 -31.61 -8.78
CA GLU A 631 26.84 -33.01 -9.22
C GLU A 631 25.40 -33.46 -9.53
N GLU A 632 24.39 -33.01 -8.76
CA GLU A 632 22.97 -33.23 -9.10
C GLU A 632 22.64 -32.68 -10.52
N HIS A 633 23.34 -31.61 -10.93
CA HIS A 633 23.20 -30.98 -12.26
C HIS A 633 24.26 -31.44 -13.29
N LEU A 634 25.06 -32.49 -13.02
CA LEU A 634 26.18 -32.92 -13.87
C LEU A 634 25.78 -33.06 -15.35
N LYS A 635 24.68 -33.77 -15.64
CA LYS A 635 24.20 -33.99 -17.02
C LYS A 635 23.85 -32.69 -17.74
N GLU A 636 23.29 -31.73 -17.01
CA GLU A 636 22.98 -30.42 -17.59
C GLU A 636 24.28 -29.68 -17.92
N ILE A 637 25.25 -29.69 -17.00
CA ILE A 637 26.57 -29.07 -17.17
C ILE A 637 27.33 -29.69 -18.36
N VAL A 638 27.29 -31.01 -18.53
CA VAL A 638 27.86 -31.74 -19.68
C VAL A 638 27.24 -31.29 -20.99
N ASN A 639 25.90 -31.29 -21.06
CA ASN A 639 25.17 -30.90 -22.26
C ASN A 639 25.47 -29.45 -22.69
N ILE A 640 25.66 -28.55 -21.72
CA ILE A 640 25.93 -27.13 -21.96
C ILE A 640 27.38 -26.89 -22.37
N SER A 641 28.31 -27.54 -21.67
CA SER A 641 29.73 -27.28 -21.84
C SER A 641 30.36 -28.01 -23.02
N GLY A 642 29.70 -29.07 -23.52
CA GLY A 642 30.22 -29.92 -24.58
C GLY A 642 31.46 -30.73 -24.17
N LYS A 643 31.79 -30.76 -22.87
CA LYS A 643 32.87 -31.61 -22.34
C LYS A 643 32.33 -32.98 -21.94
N ASP A 644 33.21 -33.96 -21.95
CA ASP A 644 32.90 -35.34 -21.58
C ASP A 644 32.43 -35.45 -20.12
N GLU A 645 31.41 -36.28 -19.88
CA GLU A 645 30.79 -36.49 -18.57
C GLU A 645 31.77 -37.04 -17.54
N LYS A 646 32.67 -37.94 -17.94
CA LYS A 646 33.72 -38.46 -17.04
C LYS A 646 34.73 -37.37 -16.70
N SER A 647 35.10 -36.52 -17.66
CA SER A 647 36.06 -35.43 -17.42
C SER A 647 35.55 -34.42 -16.36
N ILE A 648 34.26 -34.07 -16.39
CA ILE A 648 33.67 -33.14 -15.42
C ILE A 648 33.52 -33.80 -14.05
N ALA A 649 33.03 -35.06 -14.02
CA ALA A 649 32.91 -35.82 -12.77
C ALA A 649 34.27 -36.04 -12.09
N THR A 650 35.33 -36.31 -12.86
CA THR A 650 36.70 -36.44 -12.34
C THR A 650 37.16 -35.13 -11.71
N ARG A 651 36.88 -33.98 -12.34
CA ARG A 651 37.25 -32.66 -11.79
C ARG A 651 36.47 -32.31 -10.51
N PHE A 652 35.21 -32.73 -10.39
CA PHE A 652 34.47 -32.60 -9.13
C PHE A 652 35.12 -33.42 -8.01
N GLU A 653 35.49 -34.68 -8.29
CA GLU A 653 36.19 -35.52 -7.31
C GLU A 653 37.59 -35.01 -6.94
N GLU A 654 38.36 -34.50 -7.91
CA GLU A 654 39.67 -33.87 -7.64
C GLU A 654 39.52 -32.65 -6.72
N HIS A 655 38.56 -31.77 -7.01
CA HIS A 655 38.31 -30.60 -6.17
C HIS A 655 37.80 -31.00 -4.78
N ARG A 656 36.98 -32.05 -4.70
CA ARG A 656 36.52 -32.63 -3.43
C ARG A 656 37.67 -33.23 -2.63
N LYS A 657 38.68 -33.84 -3.27
CA LYS A 657 39.91 -34.30 -2.60
C LYS A 657 40.73 -33.11 -2.07
N GLU A 658 40.84 -32.01 -2.82
CA GLU A 658 41.49 -30.78 -2.35
C GLU A 658 40.78 -30.17 -1.14
N ILE A 659 39.45 -30.15 -1.15
CA ILE A 659 38.62 -29.73 -0.02
C ILE A 659 38.86 -30.65 1.18
N HIS A 660 38.87 -31.96 0.96
CA HIS A 660 39.10 -32.93 2.03
C HIS A 660 40.49 -32.78 2.66
N GLU A 661 41.54 -32.60 1.87
CA GLU A 661 42.90 -32.36 2.37
C GLU A 661 43.00 -31.00 3.07
N ARG A 662 42.32 -29.94 2.59
CA ARG A 662 42.18 -28.68 3.34
C ARG A 662 41.49 -28.89 4.69
N ILE A 663 40.37 -29.62 4.73
CA ILE A 663 39.66 -29.94 5.97
C ILE A 663 40.52 -30.79 6.91
N LYS A 664 41.29 -31.74 6.40
CA LYS A 664 42.16 -32.60 7.20
C LYS A 664 43.35 -31.84 7.78
N ASN A 665 43.94 -30.93 7.01
CA ASN A 665 45.07 -30.10 7.43
C ASN A 665 44.65 -28.96 8.37
N GLU A 666 43.49 -28.34 8.14
CA GLU A 666 42.96 -27.24 8.95
C GLU A 666 42.14 -27.74 10.17
N HIS A 667 41.51 -28.92 10.06
CA HIS A 667 40.53 -29.47 11.01
C HIS A 667 40.64 -31.01 11.21
N PRO A 668 41.76 -31.53 11.74
CA PRO A 668 42.03 -32.98 11.83
C PRO A 668 40.99 -33.77 12.66
N GLU A 669 40.38 -33.15 13.67
CA GLU A 669 39.31 -33.75 14.49
C GLU A 669 37.98 -33.94 13.72
N MET A 670 37.77 -33.15 12.66
CA MET A 670 36.55 -33.16 11.85
C MET A 670 36.67 -34.06 10.62
N ALA A 671 37.88 -34.49 10.23
CA ALA A 671 38.09 -35.43 9.13
C ALA A 671 37.25 -36.71 9.29
N GLY A 672 37.10 -37.20 10.54
CA GLY A 672 36.25 -38.34 10.86
C GLY A 672 34.74 -38.06 10.74
N ARG A 673 34.28 -36.84 11.04
CA ARG A 673 32.87 -36.43 10.85
C ARG A 673 32.55 -36.14 9.38
N PHE A 674 33.48 -35.55 8.64
CA PHE A 674 33.36 -35.34 7.21
C PHE A 674 33.21 -36.68 6.47
N LYS A 675 33.99 -37.70 6.84
CA LYS A 675 33.84 -39.05 6.29
C LYS A 675 32.45 -39.67 6.57
N LYS A 676 31.85 -39.39 7.74
CA LYS A 676 30.47 -39.80 8.06
C LYS A 676 29.42 -39.00 7.28
N ARG A 677 29.58 -37.68 7.15
CA ARG A 677 28.68 -36.83 6.36
C ARG A 677 28.71 -37.25 4.89
N ARG A 678 29.88 -37.53 4.34
CA ARG A 678 30.06 -38.09 2.98
C ARG A 678 29.19 -39.31 2.73
N HIS A 679 29.11 -40.24 3.69
CA HIS A 679 28.26 -41.42 3.53
C HIS A 679 26.77 -41.05 3.41
N ILE A 680 26.32 -39.98 4.06
CA ILE A 680 24.94 -39.48 3.97
C ILE A 680 24.71 -38.79 2.62
N LEU A 681 25.66 -37.98 2.15
CA LEU A 681 25.57 -37.31 0.85
C LEU A 681 25.61 -38.33 -0.30
N ASP A 682 26.49 -39.33 -0.22
CA ASP A 682 26.55 -40.45 -1.16
C ASP A 682 25.21 -41.23 -1.18
N GLU A 683 24.56 -41.42 -0.02
CA GLU A 683 23.21 -42.01 0.03
C GLU A 683 22.13 -41.11 -0.61
N HIS A 684 22.18 -39.80 -0.39
CA HIS A 684 21.27 -38.84 -1.02
C HIS A 684 21.43 -38.84 -2.54
N LEU A 685 22.67 -38.75 -3.04
CA LEU A 685 22.98 -38.78 -4.46
C LEU A 685 22.56 -40.10 -5.09
N ARG A 686 22.77 -41.23 -4.39
CA ARG A 686 22.29 -42.55 -4.82
C ARG A 686 20.77 -42.63 -4.92
N GLN A 687 20.04 -41.99 -4.00
CA GLN A 687 18.57 -41.98 -4.01
C GLN A 687 17.99 -41.08 -5.11
N ARG A 688 18.56 -39.88 -5.30
CA ARG A 688 18.02 -38.89 -6.24
C ARG A 688 18.55 -39.04 -7.67
N HIS A 689 19.83 -39.37 -7.82
CA HIS A 689 20.55 -39.42 -9.09
C HIS A 689 21.45 -40.68 -9.18
N PRO A 690 20.86 -41.89 -9.22
CA PRO A 690 21.60 -43.16 -9.15
C PRO A 690 22.64 -43.36 -10.26
N GLU A 691 22.39 -42.79 -11.45
CA GLU A 691 23.31 -42.89 -12.58
C GLU A 691 24.59 -42.05 -12.37
N VAL A 692 24.46 -40.87 -11.75
CA VAL A 692 25.60 -40.00 -11.39
C VAL A 692 26.40 -40.64 -10.26
N PHE A 693 25.71 -41.20 -9.26
CA PHE A 693 26.34 -41.93 -8.17
C PHE A 693 27.21 -43.11 -8.66
N ASN A 694 26.67 -43.97 -9.52
CA ASN A 694 27.40 -45.13 -10.06
C ASN A 694 28.65 -44.71 -10.89
N LEU A 695 28.55 -43.58 -11.60
CA LEU A 695 29.67 -43.03 -12.36
C LEU A 695 30.81 -42.58 -11.44
N ILE A 696 30.46 -41.86 -10.38
CA ILE A 696 31.41 -41.37 -9.38
C ILE A 696 32.04 -42.53 -8.60
N GLU A 697 31.24 -43.55 -8.23
CA GLU A 697 31.73 -44.76 -7.55
C GLU A 697 32.78 -45.51 -8.40
N HIS A 698 32.51 -45.70 -9.69
CA HIS A 698 33.48 -46.31 -10.62
C HIS A 698 34.77 -45.50 -10.79
N LEU A 699 34.68 -44.17 -10.78
CA LEU A 699 35.88 -43.30 -10.84
C LEU A 699 36.74 -43.47 -9.58
N ARG A 700 36.12 -43.57 -8.40
CA ARG A 700 36.82 -43.80 -7.13
C ARG A 700 37.53 -45.16 -7.11
N GLU A 701 36.89 -46.22 -7.59
CA GLU A 701 37.49 -47.55 -7.70
C GLU A 701 38.69 -47.60 -8.68
N SER A 702 38.64 -46.80 -9.75
CA SER A 702 39.73 -46.73 -10.74
C SER A 702 40.95 -45.92 -10.28
N ASP A 703 40.77 -44.99 -9.34
CA ASP A 703 41.84 -44.19 -8.75
C ASP A 703 42.58 -44.94 -7.62
N ASP A 704 41.91 -45.84 -6.91
CA ASP A 704 42.52 -46.68 -5.86
C ASP A 704 43.32 -47.89 -6.42
N SER A 705 43.31 -48.09 -7.74
CA SER A 705 43.99 -49.20 -8.44
C SER A 705 45.25 -48.78 -9.24
N ASN A 706 45.67 -47.52 -9.13
CA ASN A 706 46.97 -46.97 -9.58
C ASN A 706 47.79 -46.47 -8.39
#